data_AF-A0A2A4G552-F1
#
_entry.id   AF-A0A2A4G552-F1
#
_cell.length_a   1.000
_cell.length_b   1.000
_cell.length_c   1.000
_cell.angle_alpha   90.00
_cell.angle_beta   90.00
_cell.angle_gamma   90.00
#
_symmetry.space_group_name_H-M   'P 1'
#
loop_
_entity.id
_entity.type
_entity.pdbx_description
1 polymer ?
#
loop_
_entity_poly.entity_id
_entity_poly.type
_entity_poly.pdbx_seq_one_letter_code
_entity_poly.pdbx_strand_id
1 'polypeptide(L)'
;MENNFDQQLELLVKQKDLKGIYPFLEQLNKSDKKALRPRIKELIKHYFEFSQQGNTWGRLGTHEQIQILSLAGFCCLTKGEFQKSSLQWVARENLEGILSFYTPTWFSDYVNQQLEKRAIVPFRMDYEWMMDLANKGSLTPSITLISQLLPEFLYDEERDEKDYPVRYTRNDSKLFRYPETLQVHIWYLFERETNLHWRDQYPDPKDKAKQQLSWKNTFKFLVDHGHLDRKRVLASALDATLMNFNKALSNWFVDLFEFLEPSPAEILELQDNTMALLNSPNTKPINRVLQWYKKLCLEKEFRTDAFMAEVPMLLVSETKSIVTSSLMILDKLAKTHESRRNDIVFCATETFVSNDSAIQTRTAKLCVKYADVEDETFTTHLNAYRDLLLPDTLQLLDPFLANQTEGIPEDIETTDTELPHVVSPENEILIPQTIDDLMFLASSCFDHNNQHDFEKLPAALIQLQAQLNATNVTRFEPALMRAYSLAMGDWRSGIGVLDHLLAHFFIAYSEDLIIKFPEGTKKLNQLALAFRTQDRKNAREWRDGKRAIYPFEEWKNSTDSDIYIPFYQKLKGILKRLRLGNNLPVLSMPTHAPFWIAPETLIARVHQWQEAGIPLDHVDFQLAMSRVYLPGAENHLAILDTQLKGEVQGLLRYLFTPKAKPQGPFDNVAHWFTAGLTKNDEQPIAAFKNFIYSNRSPAHYISPYAWQVGNQAFTNSRWDYKSKKMVDFIDHRKMMTLRIPPAHKKVNALKDFFSFKKSPKMGQELMVYDYIHLKFRMYESFEHDIKRFISLTPNHLEPLYATICSKSLKYPVFDGEGSKGQLIKTLELMLESPTAMGPMAHLLLAGGLFCSDKTARTLAAEVWVQAISNYLVDPSEMGRIMGKHFAAEFAPLKRFTDLVQDQMLRISTAHDLALFTMFNALLLELKSGKIRGLKKLLELYKMLWVRTQTSLEPKIVNHIAGWKVPKSMEKLVLGITKK
;
A
#
# COMPACT_ATOMS: atom_id res chain seq x y z
N MET A 1 -68.02 -4.26 3.98
CA MET A 1 -66.98 -3.77 4.92
C MET A 1 -65.65 -4.15 4.33
N GLU A 2 -64.94 -3.22 3.68
CA GLU A 2 -63.61 -3.47 3.14
C GLU A 2 -62.64 -3.72 4.31
N ASN A 3 -61.98 -4.88 4.33
CA ASN A 3 -60.96 -5.19 5.32
C ASN A 3 -59.77 -4.24 5.13
N ASN A 4 -59.61 -3.26 6.04
CA ASN A 4 -58.48 -2.34 6.00
C ASN A 4 -57.24 -3.01 6.65
N PHE A 5 -56.55 -3.85 5.88
CA PHE A 5 -55.36 -4.57 6.34
C PHE A 5 -54.20 -3.63 6.77
N ASP A 6 -54.12 -2.41 6.23
CA ASP A 6 -53.10 -1.41 6.63
C ASP A 6 -53.26 -1.01 8.10
N GLN A 7 -54.51 -0.74 8.52
CA GLN A 7 -54.83 -0.37 9.90
C GLN A 7 -54.61 -1.55 10.87
N GLN A 8 -54.91 -2.77 10.44
CA GLN A 8 -54.67 -3.98 11.23
C GLN A 8 -53.17 -4.22 11.44
N LEU A 9 -52.34 -4.12 10.40
CA LEU A 9 -50.88 -4.24 10.52
C LEU A 9 -50.31 -3.18 11.46
N GLU A 10 -50.75 -1.93 11.34
CA GLU A 10 -50.29 -0.85 12.22
C GLU A 10 -50.69 -1.10 13.68
N LEU A 11 -51.89 -1.63 13.92
CA LEU A 11 -52.34 -1.99 15.26
C LEU A 11 -51.45 -3.09 15.87
N LEU A 12 -51.15 -4.15 15.11
CA LEU A 12 -50.24 -5.22 15.56
C LEU A 12 -48.86 -4.68 15.92
N VAL A 13 -48.29 -3.79 15.09
CA VAL A 13 -47.00 -3.15 15.36
C VAL A 13 -47.08 -2.24 16.59
N LYS A 14 -48.13 -1.44 16.77
CA LYS A 14 -48.28 -0.58 17.96
C LYS A 14 -48.45 -1.39 19.24
N GLN A 15 -49.19 -2.49 19.19
CA GLN A 15 -49.45 -3.37 20.33
C GLN A 15 -48.31 -4.36 20.61
N LYS A 16 -47.31 -4.43 19.73
CA LYS A 16 -46.20 -5.40 19.80
C LYS A 16 -46.69 -6.85 19.78
N ASP A 17 -47.81 -7.10 19.10
CA ASP A 17 -48.44 -8.41 19.05
C ASP A 17 -47.76 -9.31 18.01
N LEU A 18 -46.63 -9.92 18.42
CA LEU A 18 -45.89 -10.85 17.60
C LEU A 18 -46.66 -12.14 17.34
N LYS A 19 -47.62 -12.53 18.20
CA LYS A 19 -48.41 -13.76 17.96
C LYS A 19 -49.51 -13.50 16.93
N GLY A 20 -50.14 -12.34 16.97
CA GLY A 20 -51.19 -11.93 16.03
C GLY A 20 -50.69 -11.72 14.59
N ILE A 21 -49.39 -11.52 14.37
CA ILE A 21 -48.86 -11.33 13.00
C ILE A 21 -48.97 -12.57 12.11
N TYR A 22 -48.87 -13.78 12.67
CA TYR A 22 -48.91 -15.02 11.90
C TYR A 22 -50.29 -15.25 11.23
N PRO A 23 -51.42 -15.30 11.97
CA PRO A 23 -52.74 -15.45 11.33
C PRO A 23 -53.09 -14.26 10.45
N PHE A 24 -52.59 -13.05 10.77
CA PHE A 24 -52.75 -11.89 9.91
C PHE A 24 -52.06 -12.06 8.55
N LEU A 25 -50.86 -12.62 8.49
CA LEU A 25 -50.12 -12.82 7.24
C LEU A 25 -50.64 -14.01 6.42
N GLU A 26 -51.19 -15.03 7.10
CA GLU A 26 -51.74 -16.24 6.48
C GLU A 26 -53.02 -15.95 5.67
N GLN A 27 -53.89 -15.05 6.15
CA GLN A 27 -55.12 -14.66 5.45
C GLN A 27 -54.91 -13.77 4.21
N LEU A 28 -53.69 -13.25 3.96
CA LEU A 28 -53.43 -12.30 2.88
C LEU A 28 -53.26 -13.01 1.52
N ASN A 29 -54.04 -12.58 0.52
CA ASN A 29 -53.84 -13.02 -0.85
C ASN A 29 -52.72 -12.21 -1.56
N LYS A 30 -52.41 -12.56 -2.82
CA LYS A 30 -51.34 -11.90 -3.60
C LYS A 30 -51.61 -10.40 -3.85
N SER A 31 -52.87 -10.00 -3.99
CA SER A 31 -53.27 -8.60 -4.15
C SER A 31 -53.08 -7.83 -2.84
N ASP A 32 -53.50 -8.39 -1.71
CA ASP A 32 -53.38 -7.76 -0.39
C ASP A 32 -51.91 -7.55 -0.01
N LYS A 33 -51.06 -8.57 -0.24
CA LYS A 33 -49.61 -8.47 -0.02
C LYS A 33 -48.97 -7.35 -0.85
N LYS A 34 -49.46 -7.11 -2.07
CA LYS A 34 -48.98 -6.02 -2.94
C LYS A 34 -49.46 -4.66 -2.44
N ALA A 35 -50.70 -4.57 -1.99
CA ALA A 35 -51.30 -3.34 -1.45
C ALA A 35 -50.59 -2.87 -0.16
N LEU A 36 -50.17 -3.79 0.71
CA LEU A 36 -49.49 -3.49 1.99
C LEU A 36 -48.03 -2.98 1.83
N ARG A 37 -47.38 -3.15 0.67
CA ARG A 37 -45.95 -2.83 0.49
C ARG A 37 -45.58 -1.39 0.83
N PRO A 38 -46.31 -0.35 0.38
CA PRO A 38 -45.99 1.03 0.72
C PRO A 38 -46.06 1.27 2.22
N ARG A 39 -47.10 0.73 2.88
CA ARG A 39 -47.30 0.90 4.33
C ARG A 39 -46.21 0.20 5.14
N ILE A 40 -45.84 -1.03 4.76
CA ILE A 40 -44.73 -1.77 5.38
C ILE A 40 -43.43 -0.97 5.29
N LYS A 41 -43.10 -0.40 4.12
CA LYS A 41 -41.89 0.41 3.94
C LYS A 41 -41.89 1.67 4.80
N GLU A 42 -43.03 2.33 4.91
CA GLU A 42 -43.21 3.51 5.77
C GLU A 42 -42.97 3.16 7.23
N LEU A 43 -43.59 2.08 7.72
CA LEU A 43 -43.41 1.61 9.09
C LEU A 43 -41.96 1.17 9.36
N ILE A 44 -41.33 0.46 8.43
CA ILE A 44 -39.89 0.11 8.54
C ILE A 44 -39.07 1.38 8.67
N LYS A 45 -39.27 2.38 7.81
CA LYS A 45 -38.52 3.63 7.85
C LYS A 45 -38.68 4.34 9.19
N HIS A 46 -39.90 4.41 9.72
CA HIS A 46 -40.19 5.04 11.00
C HIS A 46 -39.56 4.30 12.18
N TYR A 47 -39.81 2.99 12.32
CA TYR A 47 -39.35 2.23 13.49
C TYR A 47 -37.85 1.91 13.48
N PHE A 48 -37.18 1.99 12.31
CA PHE A 48 -35.72 1.87 12.22
C PHE A 48 -34.99 3.21 12.34
N GLU A 49 -35.70 4.34 12.42
CA GLU A 49 -35.09 5.65 12.63
C GLU A 49 -34.37 5.68 13.99
N PHE A 50 -33.13 6.16 13.99
CA PHE A 50 -32.34 6.31 15.21
C PHE A 50 -32.66 7.65 15.86
N SER A 51 -32.98 7.63 17.14
CA SER A 51 -33.23 8.83 17.92
C SER A 51 -32.57 8.73 19.29
N GLN A 52 -32.32 9.89 19.88
CA GLN A 52 -31.78 9.97 21.23
C GLN A 52 -32.89 9.75 22.25
N GLN A 53 -32.80 8.67 23.03
CA GLN A 53 -33.70 8.39 24.14
C GLN A 53 -32.92 8.62 25.45
N GLY A 54 -32.89 9.85 25.94
CA GLY A 54 -32.10 10.24 27.11
C GLY A 54 -30.58 10.30 26.82
N ASN A 55 -29.77 9.56 27.57
CA ASN A 55 -28.31 9.50 27.38
C ASN A 55 -27.86 8.37 26.43
N THR A 56 -28.80 7.58 25.91
CA THR A 56 -28.51 6.45 25.01
C THR A 56 -29.13 6.68 23.63
N TRP A 57 -28.43 6.20 22.60
CA TRP A 57 -28.90 6.19 21.22
C TRP A 57 -29.55 4.85 20.93
N GLY A 58 -30.75 4.87 20.36
CA GLY A 58 -31.50 3.66 20.03
C GLY A 58 -32.42 3.86 18.83
N ARG A 59 -32.88 2.76 18.26
CA ARG A 59 -33.95 2.79 17.25
C ARG A 59 -35.27 3.16 17.91
N LEU A 60 -36.17 3.82 17.18
CA LEU A 60 -37.51 4.14 17.67
C LEU A 60 -38.33 2.87 17.98
N GLY A 61 -38.16 1.82 17.18
CA GLY A 61 -38.84 0.54 17.35
C GLY A 61 -38.20 -0.36 18.41
N THR A 62 -39.07 -0.98 19.20
CA THR A 62 -38.71 -2.07 20.10
C THR A 62 -38.40 -3.37 19.34
N HIS A 63 -37.79 -4.34 20.02
CA HIS A 63 -37.38 -5.60 19.41
C HIS A 63 -38.56 -6.34 18.76
N GLU A 64 -39.69 -6.40 19.45
CA GLU A 64 -40.91 -7.06 18.99
C GLU A 64 -41.48 -6.37 17.75
N GLN A 65 -41.48 -5.03 17.71
CA GLN A 65 -41.96 -4.25 16.56
C GLN A 65 -41.11 -4.49 15.33
N ILE A 66 -39.80 -4.57 15.51
CA ILE A 66 -38.86 -4.89 14.45
C ILE A 66 -39.09 -6.32 13.95
N GLN A 67 -39.34 -7.28 14.83
CA GLN A 67 -39.64 -8.66 14.43
C GLN A 67 -40.95 -8.76 13.63
N ILE A 68 -42.02 -8.08 14.07
CA ILE A 68 -43.30 -8.01 13.34
C ILE A 68 -43.09 -7.44 11.93
N LEU A 69 -42.36 -6.33 11.83
CA LEU A 69 -42.06 -5.71 10.53
C LEU A 69 -41.13 -6.57 9.67
N SER A 70 -40.24 -7.37 10.28
CA SER A 70 -39.40 -8.34 9.56
C SER A 70 -40.24 -9.44 8.92
N LEU A 71 -41.22 -9.98 9.64
CA LEU A 71 -42.15 -11.01 9.13
C LEU A 71 -43.07 -10.43 8.04
N ALA A 72 -43.65 -9.25 8.28
CA ALA A 72 -44.47 -8.58 7.26
C ALA A 72 -43.65 -8.23 6.01
N GLY A 73 -42.43 -7.73 6.20
CA GLY A 73 -41.49 -7.44 5.12
C GLY A 73 -41.15 -8.68 4.30
N PHE A 74 -40.85 -9.80 4.97
CA PHE A 74 -40.54 -11.07 4.33
C PHE A 74 -41.71 -11.63 3.51
N CYS A 75 -42.94 -11.50 4.03
CA CYS A 75 -44.14 -12.00 3.35
C CYS A 75 -44.60 -11.13 2.17
N CYS A 76 -44.45 -9.81 2.27
CA CYS A 76 -45.12 -8.88 1.36
C CYS A 76 -44.18 -8.18 0.36
N LEU A 77 -42.91 -7.94 0.71
CA LEU A 77 -41.97 -7.21 -0.14
C LEU A 77 -41.40 -8.10 -1.26
N THR A 78 -40.95 -7.47 -2.34
CA THR A 78 -40.08 -8.13 -3.33
C THR A 78 -38.67 -8.31 -2.79
N LYS A 79 -37.90 -9.22 -3.41
CA LYS A 79 -36.47 -9.43 -3.13
C LYS A 79 -35.68 -8.11 -3.02
N GLY A 80 -35.80 -7.25 -4.04
CA GLY A 80 -35.06 -5.99 -4.11
C GLY A 80 -35.49 -4.96 -3.05
N GLU A 81 -36.77 -4.97 -2.67
CA GLU A 81 -37.29 -4.09 -1.61
C GLU A 81 -36.84 -4.56 -0.22
N PHE A 82 -36.93 -5.87 0.04
CA PHE A 82 -36.45 -6.46 1.28
C PHE A 82 -34.94 -6.25 1.45
N GLN A 83 -34.16 -6.46 0.39
CA GLN A 83 -32.70 -6.22 0.34
C GLN A 83 -32.29 -4.77 0.56
N LYS A 84 -33.11 -3.79 0.15
CA LYS A 84 -32.83 -2.36 0.35
C LYS A 84 -33.37 -1.83 1.68
N SER A 85 -34.20 -2.60 2.37
CA SER A 85 -34.77 -2.22 3.66
C SER A 85 -33.77 -2.42 4.81
N SER A 86 -34.05 -1.81 5.96
CA SER A 86 -33.25 -1.99 7.17
C SER A 86 -33.43 -3.37 7.83
N LEU A 87 -34.33 -4.22 7.33
CA LEU A 87 -34.67 -5.54 7.92
C LEU A 87 -33.53 -6.56 7.75
N GLN A 88 -33.04 -6.74 6.51
CA GLN A 88 -31.92 -7.61 6.10
C GLN A 88 -31.90 -9.09 6.58
N TRP A 89 -32.76 -9.53 7.51
CA TRP A 89 -32.87 -10.92 7.95
C TRP A 89 -34.14 -11.14 8.81
N VAL A 90 -34.58 -12.39 8.94
CA VAL A 90 -35.64 -12.80 9.88
C VAL A 90 -35.05 -13.80 10.87
N ALA A 91 -35.29 -13.61 12.16
CA ALA A 91 -34.79 -14.50 13.20
C ALA A 91 -35.35 -15.93 13.06
N ARG A 92 -34.53 -16.94 13.38
CA ARG A 92 -34.86 -18.37 13.25
C ARG A 92 -36.17 -18.74 13.93
N GLU A 93 -36.36 -18.27 15.16
CA GLU A 93 -37.50 -18.60 16.02
C GLU A 93 -38.84 -18.13 15.43
N ASN A 94 -38.79 -17.13 14.54
CA ASN A 94 -39.98 -16.56 13.90
C ASN A 94 -40.16 -17.01 12.44
N LEU A 95 -39.07 -17.36 11.76
CA LEU A 95 -39.10 -17.69 10.33
C LEU A 95 -39.83 -19.01 10.08
N GLU A 96 -39.63 -20.02 10.94
CA GLU A 96 -40.27 -21.34 10.79
C GLU A 96 -41.80 -21.27 10.82
N GLY A 97 -42.36 -20.37 11.65
CA GLY A 97 -43.80 -20.16 11.73
C GLY A 97 -44.41 -19.58 10.45
N ILE A 98 -43.63 -18.85 9.63
CA ILE A 98 -44.06 -18.35 8.32
C ILE A 98 -43.85 -19.40 7.24
N LEU A 99 -42.70 -20.07 7.23
CA LEU A 99 -42.34 -21.03 6.18
C LEU A 99 -43.31 -22.22 6.11
N SER A 100 -44.04 -22.51 7.18
CA SER A 100 -45.10 -23.54 7.22
C SER A 100 -46.27 -23.25 6.26
N PHE A 101 -46.58 -21.98 6.00
CA PHE A 101 -47.70 -21.59 5.13
C PHE A 101 -47.30 -20.67 3.97
N TYR A 102 -46.09 -20.08 3.99
CA TYR A 102 -45.61 -19.20 2.93
C TYR A 102 -44.08 -19.21 2.79
N THR A 103 -43.59 -19.62 1.62
CA THR A 103 -42.17 -19.48 1.23
C THR A 103 -42.05 -18.56 0.00
N PRO A 104 -41.40 -17.39 0.10
CA PRO A 104 -41.17 -16.53 -1.05
C PRO A 104 -40.29 -17.22 -2.10
N THR A 105 -40.63 -17.10 -3.39
CA THR A 105 -39.85 -17.71 -4.49
C THR A 105 -38.41 -17.21 -4.58
N TRP A 106 -38.13 -16.03 -4.00
CA TRP A 106 -36.81 -15.42 -3.96
C TRP A 106 -35.98 -15.80 -2.74
N PHE A 107 -36.53 -16.56 -1.77
CA PHE A 107 -35.88 -16.82 -0.49
C PHE A 107 -34.56 -17.57 -0.65
N SER A 108 -34.55 -18.68 -1.41
CA SER A 108 -33.31 -19.43 -1.69
C SER A 108 -32.23 -18.57 -2.32
N ASP A 109 -32.58 -17.81 -3.37
CA ASP A 109 -31.62 -16.91 -4.02
C ASP A 109 -31.10 -15.82 -3.07
N TYR A 110 -31.94 -15.35 -2.16
CA TYR A 110 -31.57 -14.32 -1.20
C TYR A 110 -30.55 -14.86 -0.18
N VAL A 111 -30.80 -16.04 0.39
CA VAL A 111 -29.89 -16.70 1.34
C VAL A 111 -28.53 -16.95 0.68
N ASN A 112 -28.52 -17.55 -0.51
CA ASN A 112 -27.28 -17.85 -1.24
C ASN A 112 -26.50 -16.58 -1.62
N GLN A 113 -27.20 -15.52 -2.05
CA GLN A 113 -26.56 -14.27 -2.49
C GLN A 113 -25.89 -13.47 -1.36
N GLN A 114 -26.34 -13.58 -0.09
CA GLN A 114 -25.70 -12.84 1.01
C GLN A 114 -24.23 -13.26 1.17
N LEU A 115 -23.95 -14.56 1.00
CA LEU A 115 -22.60 -15.09 1.09
C LEU A 115 -21.77 -14.71 -0.14
N GLU A 116 -22.30 -14.88 -1.34
CA GLU A 116 -21.57 -14.63 -2.60
C GLU A 116 -21.21 -13.14 -2.81
N LYS A 117 -22.10 -12.21 -2.43
CA LYS A 117 -21.90 -10.77 -2.68
C LYS A 117 -21.34 -10.00 -1.48
N ARG A 118 -21.57 -10.47 -0.26
CA ARG A 118 -21.20 -9.74 0.96
C ARG A 118 -20.29 -10.53 1.89
N ALA A 119 -19.94 -11.77 1.55
CA ALA A 119 -19.13 -12.67 2.38
C ALA A 119 -19.72 -12.86 3.80
N ILE A 120 -21.04 -12.82 3.94
CA ILE A 120 -21.74 -12.92 5.22
C ILE A 120 -22.70 -14.11 5.18
N VAL A 121 -22.50 -15.05 6.11
CA VAL A 121 -23.51 -16.08 6.44
C VAL A 121 -24.68 -15.39 7.14
N PRO A 122 -25.94 -15.68 6.77
CA PRO A 122 -27.08 -15.13 7.48
C PRO A 122 -27.03 -15.37 8.99
N PHE A 123 -27.51 -14.39 9.75
CA PHE A 123 -27.31 -14.38 11.21
C PHE A 123 -27.88 -15.64 11.88
N ARG A 124 -27.00 -16.36 12.61
CA ARG A 124 -27.28 -17.63 13.31
C ARG A 124 -27.78 -18.77 12.41
N MET A 125 -27.48 -18.74 11.12
CA MET A 125 -27.69 -19.90 10.26
C MET A 125 -26.61 -20.95 10.51
N ASP A 126 -27.02 -22.16 10.87
CA ASP A 126 -26.16 -23.33 11.06
C ASP A 126 -26.50 -24.43 10.02
N TYR A 127 -25.62 -25.43 9.91
CA TYR A 127 -25.78 -26.51 8.94
C TYR A 127 -27.06 -27.33 9.20
N GLU A 128 -27.42 -27.58 10.45
CA GLU A 128 -28.58 -28.39 10.83
C GLU A 128 -29.89 -27.71 10.40
N TRP A 129 -30.02 -26.44 10.72
CA TRP A 129 -31.17 -25.64 10.31
C TRP A 129 -31.27 -25.50 8.79
N MET A 130 -30.13 -25.33 8.11
CA MET A 130 -30.09 -25.31 6.64
C MET A 130 -30.60 -26.64 6.06
N MET A 131 -30.18 -27.79 6.60
CA MET A 131 -30.65 -29.11 6.18
C MET A 131 -32.15 -29.29 6.46
N ASP A 132 -32.64 -28.86 7.62
CA ASP A 132 -34.06 -28.95 7.97
C ASP A 132 -34.93 -28.11 7.00
N LEU A 133 -34.47 -26.91 6.63
CA LEU A 133 -35.14 -26.07 5.64
C LEU A 133 -35.10 -26.68 4.23
N ALA A 134 -33.99 -27.33 3.86
CA ALA A 134 -33.86 -28.01 2.58
C ALA A 134 -34.77 -29.23 2.48
N ASN A 135 -34.83 -30.06 3.52
CA ASN A 135 -35.69 -31.25 3.60
C ASN A 135 -37.18 -30.89 3.56
N LYS A 136 -37.56 -29.73 4.11
CA LYS A 136 -38.93 -29.18 4.03
C LYS A 136 -39.25 -28.55 2.67
N GLY A 137 -38.28 -28.46 1.76
CA GLY A 137 -38.42 -27.80 0.46
C GLY A 137 -38.46 -26.27 0.53
N SER A 138 -38.22 -25.68 1.70
CA SER A 138 -38.28 -24.22 1.91
C SER A 138 -37.00 -23.51 1.45
N LEU A 139 -35.87 -24.21 1.38
CA LEU A 139 -34.58 -23.66 0.97
C LEU A 139 -33.89 -24.58 -0.05
N THR A 140 -33.35 -24.00 -1.12
CA THR A 140 -32.41 -24.70 -2.01
C THR A 140 -31.00 -24.15 -1.76
N PRO A 141 -30.20 -24.80 -0.92
CA PRO A 141 -28.89 -24.31 -0.54
C PRO A 141 -27.90 -24.42 -1.71
N SER A 142 -27.08 -23.39 -1.91
CA SER A 142 -25.95 -23.43 -2.85
C SER A 142 -24.80 -24.25 -2.28
N ILE A 143 -23.95 -24.79 -3.16
CA ILE A 143 -22.69 -25.47 -2.80
C ILE A 143 -21.85 -24.58 -1.87
N THR A 144 -21.76 -23.28 -2.17
CA THR A 144 -21.00 -22.30 -1.38
C THR A 144 -21.53 -22.20 0.05
N LEU A 145 -22.85 -22.09 0.23
CA LEU A 145 -23.46 -22.05 1.56
C LEU A 145 -23.17 -23.31 2.37
N ILE A 146 -23.34 -24.48 1.74
CA ILE A 146 -23.07 -25.79 2.36
C ILE A 146 -21.60 -25.87 2.81
N SER A 147 -20.67 -25.51 1.93
CA SER A 147 -19.22 -25.57 2.18
C SER A 147 -18.76 -24.64 3.31
N GLN A 148 -19.48 -23.54 3.56
CA GLN A 148 -19.16 -22.59 4.64
C GLN A 148 -19.76 -22.99 5.98
N LEU A 149 -20.93 -23.64 5.99
CA LEU A 149 -21.61 -24.08 7.22
C LEU A 149 -21.10 -25.42 7.76
N LEU A 150 -20.77 -26.36 6.87
CA LEU A 150 -20.36 -27.71 7.27
C LEU A 150 -19.13 -27.74 8.19
N PRO A 151 -18.07 -26.92 8.00
CA PRO A 151 -16.91 -26.88 8.90
C PRO A 151 -17.26 -26.60 10.37
N GLU A 152 -18.36 -25.89 10.62
CA GLU A 152 -18.81 -25.53 11.98
C GLU A 152 -19.72 -26.60 12.61
N PHE A 153 -20.32 -27.48 11.80
CA PHE A 153 -21.36 -28.43 12.23
C PHE A 153 -20.92 -29.40 13.33
N LEU A 154 -19.63 -29.78 13.33
CA LEU A 154 -19.07 -30.73 14.29
C LEU A 154 -18.90 -30.17 15.71
N TYR A 155 -19.07 -28.87 15.91
CA TYR A 155 -18.74 -28.21 17.17
C TYR A 155 -20.00 -27.72 17.87
N ASP A 156 -20.16 -28.13 19.13
CA ASP A 156 -21.17 -27.63 20.04
C ASP A 156 -20.60 -26.45 20.85
N GLU A 157 -21.37 -25.36 20.97
CA GLU A 157 -21.02 -24.21 21.81
C GLU A 157 -21.54 -24.42 23.23
N GLU A 158 -20.64 -24.62 24.20
CA GLU A 158 -20.95 -24.51 25.62
C GLU A 158 -20.55 -23.11 26.12
N ARG A 159 -21.55 -22.31 26.50
CA ARG A 159 -21.37 -21.00 27.13
C ARG A 159 -21.47 -21.15 28.64
N ASP A 160 -20.37 -20.91 29.34
CA ASP A 160 -20.39 -20.70 30.79
C ASP A 160 -20.72 -19.22 31.05
N GLU A 161 -21.74 -18.93 31.86
CA GLU A 161 -22.26 -17.56 32.09
C GLU A 161 -21.23 -16.61 32.73
N LYS A 162 -20.08 -17.11 33.20
CA LYS A 162 -19.14 -16.35 34.02
C LYS A 162 -17.70 -16.22 33.48
N ASP A 163 -17.35 -16.85 32.37
CA ASP A 163 -16.00 -16.75 31.79
C ASP A 163 -16.01 -16.58 30.26
N TYR A 164 -15.28 -15.59 29.75
CA TYR A 164 -14.94 -15.45 28.33
C TYR A 164 -13.68 -16.31 28.07
N PRO A 165 -13.84 -17.64 27.96
CA PRO A 165 -13.97 -18.20 26.61
C PRO A 165 -15.04 -19.30 26.47
N VAL A 166 -15.73 -19.30 25.32
CA VAL A 166 -16.65 -20.38 24.88
C VAL A 166 -15.90 -21.71 24.82
N ARG A 167 -16.45 -22.77 25.42
CA ARG A 167 -15.93 -24.13 25.27
C ARG A 167 -16.58 -24.77 24.06
N TYR A 168 -15.78 -25.40 23.20
CA TYR A 168 -16.26 -26.17 22.06
C TYR A 168 -16.08 -27.65 22.35
N THR A 169 -17.18 -28.41 22.33
CA THR A 169 -17.15 -29.87 22.36
C THR A 169 -17.40 -30.41 20.95
N ARG A 170 -16.67 -31.45 20.54
CA ARG A 170 -16.80 -32.03 19.19
C ARG A 170 -17.71 -33.24 19.22
N ASN A 171 -18.55 -33.37 18.20
CA ASN A 171 -19.45 -34.49 18.02
C ASN A 171 -19.49 -34.99 16.57
N ASP A 172 -18.66 -35.98 16.25
CA ASP A 172 -18.57 -36.57 14.90
C ASP A 172 -19.80 -37.38 14.51
N SER A 173 -20.60 -37.83 15.48
CA SER A 173 -21.83 -38.57 15.18
C SER A 173 -22.83 -37.74 14.37
N LYS A 174 -22.72 -36.40 14.43
CA LYS A 174 -23.53 -35.47 13.64
C LYS A 174 -23.39 -35.67 12.13
N LEU A 175 -22.23 -36.11 11.63
CA LEU A 175 -22.03 -36.34 10.19
C LEU A 175 -22.92 -37.46 9.64
N PHE A 176 -23.35 -38.38 10.49
CA PHE A 176 -24.20 -39.51 10.12
C PHE A 176 -25.69 -39.18 10.20
N ARG A 177 -26.06 -37.98 10.65
CA ARG A 177 -27.46 -37.57 10.84
C ARG A 177 -28.21 -37.38 9.52
N TYR A 178 -27.51 -36.90 8.49
CA TYR A 178 -28.07 -36.72 7.15
C TYR A 178 -27.21 -37.47 6.12
N PRO A 179 -27.76 -38.45 5.37
CA PRO A 179 -27.00 -39.25 4.40
C PRO A 179 -26.20 -38.42 3.38
N GLU A 180 -26.78 -37.30 2.93
CA GLU A 180 -26.21 -36.38 1.96
C GLU A 180 -24.89 -35.76 2.44
N THR A 181 -24.71 -35.67 3.77
CA THR A 181 -23.50 -35.09 4.37
C THR A 181 -22.26 -35.85 3.93
N LEU A 182 -22.27 -37.18 4.03
CA LEU A 182 -21.12 -38.02 3.66
C LEU A 182 -21.13 -38.43 2.19
N GLN A 183 -22.30 -38.51 1.54
CA GLN A 183 -22.39 -38.89 0.13
C GLN A 183 -22.00 -37.76 -0.82
N VAL A 184 -22.35 -36.51 -0.48
CA VAL A 184 -22.23 -35.36 -1.38
C VAL A 184 -21.52 -34.18 -0.70
N HIS A 185 -22.05 -33.66 0.41
CA HIS A 185 -21.65 -32.34 0.93
C HIS A 185 -20.20 -32.30 1.44
N ILE A 186 -19.68 -33.40 1.97
CA ILE A 186 -18.30 -33.48 2.45
C ILE A 186 -17.27 -33.26 1.32
N TRP A 187 -17.63 -33.59 0.06
CA TRP A 187 -16.76 -33.39 -1.09
C TRP A 187 -16.66 -31.92 -1.50
N TYR A 188 -17.71 -31.13 -1.25
CA TYR A 188 -17.69 -29.68 -1.48
C TYR A 188 -16.63 -28.95 -0.66
N LEU A 189 -16.17 -29.54 0.44
CA LEU A 189 -15.04 -29.01 1.21
C LEU A 189 -13.74 -28.98 0.39
N PHE A 190 -13.55 -29.89 -0.56
CA PHE A 190 -12.40 -29.93 -1.46
C PHE A 190 -12.58 -29.08 -2.72
N GLU A 191 -13.81 -28.71 -3.07
CA GLU A 191 -14.18 -28.04 -4.32
C GLU A 191 -14.44 -26.53 -4.18
N ARG A 192 -14.49 -26.04 -2.94
CA ARG A 192 -14.76 -24.63 -2.59
C ARG A 192 -13.80 -24.15 -1.52
N GLU A 193 -13.57 -22.84 -1.52
CA GLU A 193 -12.81 -22.19 -0.45
C GLU A 193 -13.63 -22.16 0.84
N THR A 194 -13.05 -22.63 1.95
CA THR A 194 -13.70 -22.81 3.25
C THR A 194 -12.83 -22.33 4.43
N ASN A 195 -13.44 -22.27 5.62
CA ASN A 195 -12.77 -21.90 6.88
C ASN A 195 -12.18 -23.09 7.65
N LEU A 196 -12.01 -24.27 7.02
CA LEU A 196 -11.44 -25.47 7.66
C LEU A 196 -10.11 -25.20 8.38
N HIS A 197 -9.21 -24.46 7.71
CA HIS A 197 -7.89 -24.14 8.24
C HIS A 197 -7.95 -23.26 9.50
N TRP A 198 -8.93 -22.37 9.63
CA TRP A 198 -9.13 -21.57 10.84
C TRP A 198 -9.58 -22.47 11.98
N ARG A 199 -10.52 -23.39 11.72
CA ARG A 199 -11.06 -24.27 12.76
C ARG A 199 -10.00 -25.17 13.39
N ASP A 200 -9.03 -25.61 12.59
CA ASP A 200 -7.91 -26.42 13.05
C ASP A 200 -6.76 -25.63 13.71
N GLN A 201 -6.77 -24.28 13.68
CA GLN A 201 -5.72 -23.43 14.26
C GLN A 201 -5.94 -23.06 15.74
N TYR A 202 -7.13 -23.27 16.29
CA TYR A 202 -7.49 -22.83 17.65
C TYR A 202 -7.31 -23.79 18.85
N PRO A 203 -6.82 -25.05 18.74
CA PRO A 203 -6.50 -25.82 19.95
C PRO A 203 -5.17 -25.36 20.57
N ASP A 204 -5.16 -25.13 21.90
CA ASP A 204 -3.93 -24.91 22.67
C ASP A 204 -2.98 -26.10 22.44
N PRO A 205 -1.75 -25.89 21.95
CA PRO A 205 -0.80 -26.97 21.65
C PRO A 205 -0.45 -27.84 22.87
N LYS A 206 -0.76 -27.40 24.10
CA LYS A 206 -0.55 -28.17 25.33
C LYS A 206 -1.76 -29.00 25.77
N ASP A 207 -2.91 -28.83 25.13
CA ASP A 207 -4.16 -29.50 25.49
C ASP A 207 -4.44 -30.68 24.55
N LYS A 208 -4.07 -31.89 25.00
CA LYS A 208 -4.28 -33.15 24.25
C LYS A 208 -5.76 -33.43 23.94
N ALA A 209 -6.69 -32.95 24.76
CA ALA A 209 -8.12 -33.11 24.50
C ALA A 209 -8.58 -32.24 23.32
N LYS A 210 -7.96 -31.07 23.12
CA LYS A 210 -8.26 -30.17 22.00
C LYS A 210 -7.61 -30.57 20.68
N GLN A 211 -6.47 -31.28 20.70
CA GLN A 211 -5.87 -31.87 19.50
C GLN A 211 -6.76 -32.93 18.83
N GLN A 212 -7.59 -33.62 19.62
CA GLN A 212 -8.59 -34.57 19.09
C GLN A 212 -9.72 -33.88 18.30
N LEU A 213 -9.82 -32.55 18.35
CA LEU A 213 -10.93 -31.79 17.75
C LEU A 213 -10.72 -31.39 16.28
N SER A 214 -9.55 -31.61 15.66
CA SER A 214 -9.26 -31.14 14.28
C SER A 214 -9.97 -31.91 13.15
N TRP A 215 -10.40 -31.23 12.08
CA TRP A 215 -10.99 -31.84 10.88
C TRP A 215 -10.12 -32.91 10.21
N LYS A 216 -8.78 -32.83 10.33
CA LYS A 216 -7.87 -33.89 9.85
C LYS A 216 -8.13 -35.24 10.54
N ASN A 217 -8.40 -35.24 11.85
CA ASN A 217 -8.81 -36.45 12.58
C ASN A 217 -10.17 -36.97 12.09
N THR A 218 -11.08 -36.07 11.69
CA THR A 218 -12.39 -36.48 11.13
C THR A 218 -12.19 -37.26 9.83
N PHE A 219 -11.42 -36.71 8.89
CA PHE A 219 -11.14 -37.39 7.63
C PHE A 219 -10.41 -38.72 7.85
N LYS A 220 -9.43 -38.75 8.78
CA LYS A 220 -8.75 -39.99 9.14
C LYS A 220 -9.72 -41.04 9.70
N PHE A 221 -10.57 -40.67 10.66
CA PHE A 221 -11.58 -41.56 11.22
C PHE A 221 -12.52 -42.12 10.13
N LEU A 222 -13.05 -41.25 9.26
CA LEU A 222 -13.97 -41.66 8.20
C LEU A 222 -13.32 -42.60 7.18
N VAL A 223 -12.05 -42.38 6.85
CA VAL A 223 -11.29 -43.25 5.95
C VAL A 223 -10.98 -44.59 6.62
N ASP A 224 -10.45 -44.58 7.85
CA ASP A 224 -10.02 -45.78 8.57
C ASP A 224 -11.21 -46.74 8.85
N HIS A 225 -12.43 -46.22 8.99
CA HIS A 225 -13.65 -47.00 9.21
C HIS A 225 -14.44 -47.26 7.92
N GLY A 226 -13.93 -46.90 6.74
CA GLY A 226 -14.55 -47.19 5.45
C GLY A 226 -15.79 -46.36 5.13
N HIS A 227 -16.02 -45.24 5.82
CA HIS A 227 -17.10 -44.30 5.52
C HIS A 227 -16.78 -43.38 4.33
N LEU A 228 -15.49 -43.15 4.03
CA LEU A 228 -15.02 -42.47 2.83
C LEU A 228 -13.97 -43.31 2.10
N ASP A 229 -14.00 -43.26 0.77
CA ASP A 229 -12.99 -43.91 -0.07
C ASP A 229 -11.63 -43.22 0.10
N ARG A 230 -10.64 -43.97 0.59
CA ARG A 230 -9.29 -43.46 0.89
C ARG A 230 -8.64 -42.82 -0.33
N LYS A 231 -8.69 -43.50 -1.48
CA LYS A 231 -8.03 -43.07 -2.71
C LYS A 231 -8.62 -41.74 -3.20
N ARG A 232 -9.94 -41.61 -3.16
CA ARG A 232 -10.65 -40.37 -3.49
C ARG A 232 -10.27 -39.24 -2.54
N VAL A 233 -10.21 -39.47 -1.23
CA VAL A 233 -9.80 -38.42 -0.27
C VAL A 233 -8.37 -37.94 -0.53
N LEU A 234 -7.44 -38.86 -0.78
CA LEU A 234 -6.05 -38.52 -1.12
C LEU A 234 -5.96 -37.71 -2.41
N ALA A 235 -6.63 -38.15 -3.49
CA ALA A 235 -6.67 -37.42 -4.76
C ALA A 235 -7.29 -36.03 -4.60
N SER A 236 -8.47 -35.95 -3.96
CA SER A 236 -9.16 -34.68 -3.73
C SER A 236 -8.37 -33.69 -2.88
N ALA A 237 -7.56 -34.15 -1.92
CA ALA A 237 -6.68 -33.27 -1.14
C ALA A 237 -5.58 -32.64 -2.02
N LEU A 238 -5.01 -33.39 -2.97
CA LEU A 238 -4.04 -32.87 -3.92
C LEU A 238 -4.71 -31.89 -4.90
N ASP A 239 -5.88 -32.25 -5.45
CA ASP A 239 -6.61 -31.41 -6.40
C ASP A 239 -7.07 -30.09 -5.77
N ALA A 240 -7.58 -30.13 -4.53
CA ALA A 240 -7.97 -28.92 -3.78
C ALA A 240 -6.80 -27.96 -3.57
N THR A 241 -5.57 -28.47 -3.49
CA THR A 241 -4.37 -27.64 -3.37
C THR A 241 -4.09 -26.85 -4.67
N LEU A 242 -4.55 -27.34 -5.83
CA LEU A 242 -4.39 -26.70 -7.14
C LEU A 242 -5.50 -25.68 -7.48
N MET A 243 -6.61 -25.64 -6.73
CA MET A 243 -7.77 -24.78 -7.02
C MET A 243 -7.60 -23.28 -6.68
N ASN A 244 -6.36 -22.82 -6.47
CA ASN A 244 -6.03 -21.42 -6.15
C ASN A 244 -6.81 -20.81 -4.96
N PHE A 245 -7.11 -21.61 -3.94
CA PHE A 245 -7.64 -21.12 -2.66
C PHE A 245 -6.61 -20.26 -1.92
N ASN A 246 -7.02 -19.57 -0.85
CA ASN A 246 -6.06 -18.88 0.00
C ASN A 246 -4.94 -19.83 0.50
N LYS A 247 -3.76 -19.25 0.70
CA LYS A 247 -2.55 -19.97 1.10
C LYS A 247 -2.73 -20.86 2.33
N ALA A 248 -3.52 -20.44 3.33
CA ALA A 248 -3.68 -21.20 4.55
C ALA A 248 -4.49 -22.48 4.32
N LEU A 249 -5.55 -22.41 3.50
CA LEU A 249 -6.36 -23.56 3.13
C LEU A 249 -5.63 -24.52 2.20
N SER A 250 -4.94 -24.03 1.15
CA SER A 250 -4.13 -24.91 0.28
C SER A 250 -3.07 -25.66 1.08
N ASN A 251 -2.41 -24.99 2.02
CA ASN A 251 -1.43 -25.62 2.91
C ASN A 251 -2.06 -26.65 3.86
N TRP A 252 -3.33 -26.48 4.23
CA TRP A 252 -4.06 -27.39 5.09
C TRP A 252 -4.38 -28.71 4.37
N PHE A 253 -4.73 -28.68 3.08
CA PHE A 253 -4.97 -29.89 2.29
C PHE A 253 -3.72 -30.73 2.06
N VAL A 254 -2.56 -30.10 1.81
CA VAL A 254 -1.28 -30.81 1.77
C VAL A 254 -0.98 -31.48 3.11
N ASP A 255 -1.26 -30.80 4.22
CA ASP A 255 -1.08 -31.41 5.54
C ASP A 255 -2.08 -32.53 5.81
N LEU A 256 -3.32 -32.44 5.31
CA LEU A 256 -4.28 -33.54 5.39
C LEU A 256 -3.75 -34.77 4.65
N PHE A 257 -3.23 -34.57 3.42
CA PHE A 257 -2.61 -35.65 2.65
C PHE A 257 -1.46 -36.29 3.44
N GLU A 258 -0.54 -35.51 4.03
CA GLU A 258 0.54 -36.06 4.88
C GLU A 258 0.00 -36.76 6.13
N PHE A 259 -1.04 -36.20 6.76
CA PHE A 259 -1.64 -36.71 7.99
C PHE A 259 -2.34 -38.07 7.81
N LEU A 260 -2.81 -38.37 6.60
CA LEU A 260 -3.38 -39.67 6.25
C LEU A 260 -2.33 -40.75 5.97
N GLU A 261 -1.04 -40.40 6.04
CA GLU A 261 0.11 -41.31 5.91
C GLU A 261 0.04 -42.17 4.63
N PRO A 262 0.05 -41.56 3.42
CA PRO A 262 -0.03 -42.29 2.16
C PRO A 262 1.21 -43.16 1.97
N SER A 263 1.00 -44.39 1.55
CA SER A 263 2.06 -45.35 1.25
C SER A 263 2.85 -44.94 0.00
N PRO A 264 4.09 -45.42 -0.17
CA PRO A 264 4.86 -45.26 -1.42
C PRO A 264 4.07 -45.61 -2.68
N ALA A 265 3.31 -46.71 -2.65
CA ALA A 265 2.49 -47.16 -3.77
C ALA A 265 1.36 -46.17 -4.10
N GLU A 266 0.66 -45.64 -3.08
CA GLU A 266 -0.40 -44.63 -3.27
C GLU A 266 0.18 -43.33 -3.87
N ILE A 267 1.36 -42.90 -3.44
CA ILE A 267 2.04 -41.71 -4.00
C ILE A 267 2.45 -41.96 -5.45
N LEU A 268 2.96 -43.15 -5.78
CA LEU A 268 3.32 -43.54 -7.15
C LEU A 268 2.08 -43.63 -8.07
N GLU A 269 0.93 -44.05 -7.54
CA GLU A 269 -0.33 -44.07 -8.27
C GLU A 269 -0.87 -42.65 -8.55
N LEU A 270 -0.65 -41.71 -7.62
CA LEU A 270 -1.06 -40.30 -7.72
C LEU A 270 0.03 -39.38 -8.31
N GLN A 271 0.91 -39.91 -9.16
CA GLN A 271 2.00 -39.13 -9.78
C GLN A 271 1.48 -37.97 -10.62
N ASP A 272 0.37 -38.11 -11.33
CA ASP A 272 -0.19 -37.02 -12.14
C ASP A 272 -0.60 -35.82 -11.25
N ASN A 273 -1.29 -36.06 -10.13
CA ASN A 273 -1.67 -35.01 -9.19
C ASN A 273 -0.45 -34.40 -8.49
N THR A 274 0.53 -35.22 -8.09
CA THR A 274 1.73 -34.73 -7.38
C THR A 274 2.71 -33.99 -8.29
N MET A 275 2.83 -34.35 -9.58
CA MET A 275 3.63 -33.58 -10.56
C MET A 275 3.01 -32.21 -10.80
N ALA A 276 1.68 -32.12 -10.97
CA ALA A 276 1.00 -30.84 -11.15
C ALA A 276 1.25 -29.86 -9.99
N LEU A 277 1.43 -30.36 -8.76
CA LEU A 277 1.75 -29.55 -7.58
C LEU A 277 3.14 -28.93 -7.60
N LEU A 278 4.07 -29.40 -8.44
CA LEU A 278 5.38 -28.76 -8.63
C LEU A 278 5.25 -27.36 -9.24
N ASN A 279 4.15 -27.08 -9.93
CA ASN A 279 3.80 -25.77 -10.47
C ASN A 279 2.87 -24.94 -9.56
N SER A 280 2.72 -25.33 -8.28
CA SER A 280 1.87 -24.59 -7.34
C SER A 280 2.40 -23.17 -7.10
N PRO A 281 1.54 -22.14 -7.00
CA PRO A 281 1.97 -20.79 -6.59
C PRO A 281 2.50 -20.75 -5.15
N ASN A 282 2.25 -21.79 -4.35
CA ASN A 282 2.66 -21.88 -2.96
C ASN A 282 3.90 -22.77 -2.79
N THR A 283 4.89 -22.27 -2.05
CA THR A 283 6.17 -22.95 -1.81
C THR A 283 6.08 -24.26 -1.02
N LYS A 284 5.08 -24.40 -0.13
CA LYS A 284 4.95 -25.57 0.75
C LYS A 284 4.54 -26.84 -0.03
N PRO A 285 3.48 -26.84 -0.87
CA PRO A 285 3.15 -27.97 -1.74
C PRO A 285 4.35 -28.53 -2.52
N ILE A 286 5.10 -27.65 -3.21
CA ILE A 286 6.27 -28.04 -4.02
C ILE A 286 7.31 -28.77 -3.15
N ASN A 287 7.69 -28.20 -2.01
CA ASN A 287 8.68 -28.81 -1.13
C ASN A 287 8.24 -30.18 -0.58
N ARG A 288 6.94 -30.40 -0.35
CA ARG A 288 6.42 -31.70 0.11
C ARG A 288 6.52 -32.76 -0.98
N VAL A 289 6.12 -32.42 -2.21
CA VAL A 289 6.28 -33.32 -3.36
C VAL A 289 7.75 -33.69 -3.55
N LEU A 290 8.66 -32.71 -3.54
CA LEU A 290 10.10 -32.98 -3.66
C LEU A 290 10.63 -33.86 -2.51
N GLN A 291 10.10 -33.70 -1.29
CA GLN A 291 10.45 -34.57 -0.17
C GLN A 291 9.99 -36.02 -0.39
N TRP A 292 8.80 -36.23 -0.96
CA TRP A 292 8.29 -37.56 -1.32
C TRP A 292 9.10 -38.17 -2.47
N TYR A 293 9.29 -37.43 -3.56
CA TYR A 293 10.05 -37.90 -4.73
C TYR A 293 11.51 -38.17 -4.42
N LYS A 294 12.13 -37.41 -3.52
CA LYS A 294 13.48 -37.74 -3.04
C LYS A 294 13.56 -39.13 -2.41
N LYS A 295 12.48 -39.68 -1.87
CA LYS A 295 12.44 -41.07 -1.37
C LYS A 295 12.10 -42.07 -2.46
N LEU A 296 11.26 -41.69 -3.44
CA LEU A 296 10.66 -42.59 -4.43
C LEU A 296 11.34 -42.58 -5.81
N CYS A 297 12.23 -41.63 -6.09
CA CYS A 297 12.83 -41.43 -7.42
C CYS A 297 13.66 -42.61 -7.96
N LEU A 298 13.93 -43.63 -7.15
CA LEU A 298 14.65 -44.84 -7.56
C LEU A 298 13.72 -46.06 -7.73
N GLU A 299 12.42 -45.91 -7.45
CA GLU A 299 11.43 -46.97 -7.66
C GLU A 299 11.14 -47.15 -9.16
N LYS A 300 10.84 -48.39 -9.57
CA LYS A 300 10.66 -48.73 -10.99
C LYS A 300 9.47 -48.00 -11.64
N GLU A 301 8.42 -47.76 -10.87
CA GLU A 301 7.18 -47.10 -11.30
C GLU A 301 7.28 -45.57 -11.29
N PHE A 302 8.41 -44.98 -10.85
CA PHE A 302 8.62 -43.54 -10.87
C PHE A 302 8.81 -43.01 -12.29
N ARG A 303 8.00 -42.02 -12.68
CA ARG A 303 7.99 -41.45 -14.04
C ARG A 303 9.10 -40.41 -14.19
N THR A 304 10.33 -40.88 -14.35
CA THR A 304 11.54 -40.04 -14.45
C THR A 304 11.43 -38.98 -15.55
N ASP A 305 10.92 -39.33 -16.74
CA ASP A 305 10.77 -38.36 -17.85
C ASP A 305 9.78 -37.23 -17.51
N ALA A 306 8.67 -37.56 -16.84
CA ALA A 306 7.70 -36.56 -16.39
C ALA A 306 8.31 -35.63 -15.35
N PHE A 307 9.11 -36.16 -14.41
CA PHE A 307 9.82 -35.32 -13.45
C PHE A 307 10.84 -34.41 -14.15
N MET A 308 11.64 -34.94 -15.07
CA MET A 308 12.65 -34.17 -15.80
C MET A 308 12.05 -33.01 -16.60
N ALA A 309 10.82 -33.14 -17.11
CA ALA A 309 10.10 -32.05 -17.77
C ALA A 309 9.79 -30.87 -16.83
N GLU A 310 9.61 -31.12 -15.53
CA GLU A 310 9.32 -30.08 -14.51
C GLU A 310 10.60 -29.45 -13.92
N VAL A 311 11.76 -30.09 -14.08
CA VAL A 311 13.03 -29.69 -13.45
C VAL A 311 13.46 -28.26 -13.79
N PRO A 312 13.43 -27.77 -15.06
CA PRO A 312 13.89 -26.43 -15.38
C PRO A 312 13.23 -25.34 -14.51
N MET A 313 11.90 -25.39 -14.38
CA MET A 313 11.12 -24.47 -13.54
C MET A 313 11.50 -24.56 -12.05
N LEU A 314 11.83 -25.76 -11.57
CA LEU A 314 12.27 -25.96 -10.20
C LEU A 314 13.68 -25.42 -9.93
N LEU A 315 14.58 -25.44 -10.92
CA LEU A 315 15.95 -24.98 -10.81
C LEU A 315 16.09 -23.46 -10.86
N VAL A 316 15.20 -22.77 -11.59
CA VAL A 316 15.14 -21.29 -11.63
C VAL A 316 14.32 -20.68 -10.49
N SER A 317 13.79 -21.49 -9.57
CA SER A 317 12.99 -21.01 -8.44
C SER A 317 13.79 -20.07 -7.51
N GLU A 318 13.19 -18.95 -7.12
CA GLU A 318 13.74 -18.06 -6.08
C GLU A 318 13.85 -18.76 -4.70
N THR A 319 13.16 -19.89 -4.51
CA THR A 319 13.20 -20.61 -3.23
C THR A 319 14.35 -21.61 -3.20
N LYS A 320 15.40 -21.28 -2.43
CA LYS A 320 16.57 -22.14 -2.21
C LYS A 320 16.25 -23.60 -1.87
N SER A 321 15.23 -23.87 -1.04
CA SER A 321 14.90 -25.24 -0.63
C SER A 321 14.37 -26.10 -1.79
N ILE A 322 13.66 -25.49 -2.74
CA ILE A 322 13.14 -26.14 -3.94
C ILE A 322 14.33 -26.55 -4.81
N VAL A 323 15.15 -25.58 -5.24
CA VAL A 323 16.36 -25.82 -6.06
C VAL A 323 17.26 -26.87 -5.43
N THR A 324 17.53 -26.74 -4.13
CA THR A 324 18.39 -27.66 -3.39
C THR A 324 17.83 -29.08 -3.37
N SER A 325 16.51 -29.26 -3.20
CA SER A 325 15.87 -30.58 -3.16
C SER A 325 15.81 -31.20 -4.55
N SER A 326 15.57 -30.42 -5.60
CA SER A 326 15.61 -30.85 -7.00
C SER A 326 17.00 -31.36 -7.38
N LEU A 327 18.06 -30.59 -7.08
CA LEU A 327 19.45 -31.03 -7.30
C LEU A 327 19.78 -32.35 -6.56
N MET A 328 19.17 -32.59 -5.38
CA MET A 328 19.35 -33.86 -4.66
C MET A 328 18.65 -35.04 -5.32
N ILE A 329 17.51 -34.81 -5.97
CA ILE A 329 16.81 -35.84 -6.75
C ILE A 329 17.60 -36.13 -8.02
N LEU A 330 18.07 -35.09 -8.71
CA LEU A 330 18.93 -35.21 -9.89
C LEU A 330 20.22 -36.00 -9.60
N ASP A 331 20.91 -35.74 -8.48
CA ASP A 331 22.10 -36.52 -8.07
C ASP A 331 21.77 -38.01 -7.86
N LYS A 332 20.59 -38.33 -7.33
CA LYS A 332 20.14 -39.72 -7.17
C LYS A 332 19.86 -40.38 -8.51
N LEU A 333 19.14 -39.70 -9.40
CA LEU A 333 18.80 -40.19 -10.74
C LEU A 333 20.05 -40.39 -11.60
N ALA A 334 21.01 -39.46 -11.58
CA ALA A 334 22.28 -39.57 -12.31
C ALA A 334 23.15 -40.74 -11.82
N LYS A 335 23.03 -41.11 -10.53
CA LYS A 335 23.72 -42.26 -9.97
C LYS A 335 23.19 -43.60 -10.52
N THR A 336 21.89 -43.70 -10.78
CA THR A 336 21.23 -44.96 -11.17
C THR A 336 20.96 -45.07 -12.67
N HIS A 337 20.85 -43.96 -13.39
CA HIS A 337 20.55 -43.91 -14.83
C HIS A 337 21.70 -43.29 -15.61
N GLU A 338 22.71 -44.10 -15.95
CA GLU A 338 23.93 -43.62 -16.62
C GLU A 338 23.63 -42.93 -17.95
N SER A 339 22.65 -43.44 -18.71
CA SER A 339 22.23 -42.88 -20.00
C SER A 339 21.63 -41.47 -19.92
N ARG A 340 21.31 -40.96 -18.72
CA ARG A 340 20.72 -39.63 -18.51
C ARG A 340 21.66 -38.66 -17.81
N ARG A 341 22.92 -39.04 -17.58
CA ARG A 341 23.90 -38.19 -16.88
C ARG A 341 24.08 -36.85 -17.60
N ASN A 342 24.23 -36.88 -18.93
CA ASN A 342 24.39 -35.67 -19.74
C ASN A 342 23.17 -34.74 -19.60
N ASP A 343 21.96 -35.23 -19.87
CA ASP A 343 20.73 -34.43 -19.70
C ASP A 343 20.61 -33.78 -18.30
N ILE A 344 20.97 -34.53 -17.27
CA ILE A 344 20.92 -34.06 -15.88
C ILE A 344 21.95 -32.97 -15.62
N VAL A 345 23.21 -33.13 -16.06
CA VAL A 345 24.25 -32.11 -15.82
C VAL A 345 24.01 -30.85 -16.63
N PHE A 346 23.52 -30.96 -17.88
CA PHE A 346 23.13 -29.81 -18.71
C PHE A 346 21.98 -29.03 -18.08
N CYS A 347 20.93 -29.71 -17.62
CA CYS A 347 19.81 -29.05 -16.97
C CYS A 347 20.24 -28.40 -15.63
N ALA A 348 21.11 -29.06 -14.86
CA ALA A 348 21.59 -28.53 -13.59
C ALA A 348 22.33 -27.18 -13.73
N THR A 349 23.01 -26.92 -14.85
CA THR A 349 23.76 -25.67 -15.05
C THR A 349 22.87 -24.43 -15.06
N GLU A 350 21.57 -24.54 -15.32
CA GLU A 350 20.61 -23.42 -15.25
C GLU A 350 20.66 -22.71 -13.89
N THR A 351 21.00 -23.44 -12.82
CA THR A 351 21.16 -22.88 -11.48
C THR A 351 22.34 -21.93 -11.31
N PHE A 352 23.29 -21.86 -12.26
CA PHE A 352 24.43 -20.93 -12.20
C PHE A 352 24.02 -19.46 -12.35
N VAL A 353 22.81 -19.18 -12.84
CA VAL A 353 22.20 -17.84 -12.80
C VAL A 353 21.93 -17.38 -11.36
N SER A 354 21.82 -18.31 -10.41
CA SER A 354 21.60 -17.96 -9.00
C SER A 354 22.83 -17.31 -8.37
N ASN A 355 22.63 -16.21 -7.64
CA ASN A 355 23.68 -15.56 -6.84
C ASN A 355 23.97 -16.29 -5.49
N ASP A 356 23.36 -17.45 -5.23
CA ASP A 356 23.61 -18.22 -4.00
C ASP A 356 24.79 -19.19 -4.15
N SER A 357 25.89 -18.90 -3.44
CA SER A 357 27.11 -19.71 -3.42
C SER A 357 26.87 -21.20 -3.09
N ALA A 358 25.93 -21.53 -2.21
CA ALA A 358 25.68 -22.93 -1.84
C ALA A 358 24.96 -23.70 -2.96
N ILE A 359 24.06 -23.03 -3.70
CA ILE A 359 23.42 -23.60 -4.89
C ILE A 359 24.48 -23.85 -5.95
N GLN A 360 25.23 -22.81 -6.36
CA GLN A 360 26.26 -22.94 -7.39
C GLN A 360 27.31 -24.00 -7.04
N THR A 361 27.78 -24.03 -5.78
CA THR A 361 28.74 -25.06 -5.32
C THR A 361 28.17 -26.47 -5.42
N ARG A 362 26.87 -26.64 -5.13
CA ARG A 362 26.21 -27.95 -5.22
C ARG A 362 26.09 -28.40 -6.66
N THR A 363 25.73 -27.49 -7.55
CA THR A 363 25.66 -27.72 -9.00
C THR A 363 27.03 -28.06 -9.55
N ALA A 364 28.06 -27.29 -9.23
CA ALA A 364 29.44 -27.57 -9.65
C ALA A 364 29.89 -28.97 -9.22
N LYS A 365 29.60 -29.38 -7.98
CA LYS A 365 29.91 -30.74 -7.51
C LYS A 365 29.14 -31.84 -8.25
N LEU A 366 27.92 -31.55 -8.71
CA LEU A 366 27.15 -32.48 -9.55
C LEU A 366 27.82 -32.61 -10.93
N CYS A 367 28.17 -31.49 -11.56
CA CYS A 367 28.88 -31.46 -12.84
C CYS A 367 30.21 -32.21 -12.76
N VAL A 368 31.08 -31.89 -11.79
CA VAL A 368 32.37 -32.57 -11.57
C VAL A 368 32.22 -34.08 -11.39
N LYS A 369 31.09 -34.54 -10.85
CA LYS A 369 30.86 -35.95 -10.56
C LYS A 369 30.38 -36.76 -11.76
N TYR A 370 29.68 -36.15 -12.72
CA TYR A 370 28.97 -36.88 -13.78
C TYR A 370 29.18 -36.35 -15.20
N ALA A 371 29.69 -35.13 -15.38
CA ALA A 371 30.01 -34.59 -16.70
C ALA A 371 31.39 -35.09 -17.17
N ASP A 372 31.55 -35.21 -18.48
CA ASP A 372 32.83 -35.51 -19.10
C ASP A 372 33.58 -34.21 -19.43
N VAL A 373 34.86 -34.15 -19.09
CA VAL A 373 35.72 -32.98 -19.36
C VAL A 373 36.02 -32.86 -20.85
N GLU A 374 36.02 -33.99 -21.56
CA GLU A 374 36.29 -34.05 -23.00
C GLU A 374 35.02 -33.78 -23.85
N ASP A 375 33.85 -33.58 -23.21
CA ASP A 375 32.62 -33.21 -23.91
C ASP A 375 32.64 -31.71 -24.29
N GLU A 376 33.05 -31.43 -25.52
CA GLU A 376 33.07 -30.08 -26.11
C GLU A 376 31.71 -29.36 -26.02
N THR A 377 30.60 -30.12 -26.09
CA THR A 377 29.26 -29.53 -26.04
C THR A 377 28.94 -29.04 -24.62
N PHE A 378 29.31 -29.82 -23.60
CA PHE A 378 29.11 -29.46 -22.20
C PHE A 378 30.03 -28.32 -21.76
N THR A 379 31.31 -28.37 -22.14
CA THR A 379 32.29 -27.31 -21.80
C THR A 379 31.93 -25.99 -22.47
N THR A 380 31.46 -26.00 -23.71
CA THR A 380 30.94 -24.79 -24.40
C THR A 380 29.72 -24.22 -23.68
N HIS A 381 28.75 -25.07 -23.32
CA HIS A 381 27.56 -24.67 -22.57
C HIS A 381 27.91 -24.08 -21.20
N LEU A 382 28.87 -24.67 -20.48
CA LEU A 382 29.32 -24.18 -19.18
C LEU A 382 30.01 -22.81 -19.26
N ASN A 383 30.80 -22.57 -20.32
CA ASN A 383 31.50 -21.29 -20.52
C ASN A 383 30.52 -20.12 -20.66
N ALA A 384 29.29 -20.33 -21.15
CA ALA A 384 28.26 -19.29 -21.21
C ALA A 384 27.86 -18.74 -19.83
N TYR A 385 28.12 -19.48 -18.74
CA TYR A 385 27.85 -19.05 -17.37
C TYR A 385 29.06 -18.44 -16.66
N ARG A 386 30.25 -18.38 -17.29
CA ARG A 386 31.53 -18.05 -16.63
C ARG A 386 31.48 -16.78 -15.78
N ASP A 387 30.92 -15.71 -16.31
CA ASP A 387 30.86 -14.40 -15.63
C ASP A 387 29.85 -14.39 -14.46
N LEU A 388 28.92 -15.34 -14.44
CA LEU A 388 27.93 -15.52 -13.37
C LEU A 388 28.49 -16.36 -12.21
N LEU A 389 29.53 -17.16 -12.44
CA LEU A 389 30.11 -18.05 -11.45
C LEU A 389 30.79 -17.30 -10.31
N LEU A 390 30.55 -17.75 -9.08
CA LEU A 390 31.18 -17.22 -7.87
C LEU A 390 32.58 -17.83 -7.68
N PRO A 391 33.50 -17.16 -6.94
CA PRO A 391 34.92 -17.57 -6.86
C PRO A 391 35.15 -19.04 -6.45
N ASP A 392 34.42 -19.53 -5.44
CA ASP A 392 34.53 -20.92 -4.98
C ASP A 392 33.99 -21.92 -6.02
N THR A 393 32.99 -21.51 -6.82
CA THR A 393 32.40 -22.31 -7.91
C THR A 393 33.34 -22.37 -9.11
N LEU A 394 33.92 -21.23 -9.50
CA LEU A 394 34.94 -21.14 -10.55
C LEU A 394 36.10 -22.10 -10.28
N GLN A 395 36.61 -22.08 -9.04
CA GLN A 395 37.70 -22.96 -8.64
C GLN A 395 37.35 -24.46 -8.77
N LEU A 396 36.09 -24.85 -8.51
CA LEU A 396 35.65 -26.24 -8.65
C LEU A 396 35.48 -26.67 -10.10
N LEU A 397 35.16 -25.73 -10.99
CA LEU A 397 34.87 -25.99 -12.41
C LEU A 397 36.05 -25.68 -13.34
N ASP A 398 37.18 -25.23 -12.81
CA ASP A 398 38.41 -24.93 -13.54
C ASP A 398 38.77 -26.01 -14.60
N PRO A 399 38.64 -27.33 -14.33
CA PRO A 399 38.94 -28.35 -15.33
C PRO A 399 38.02 -28.32 -16.58
N PHE A 400 36.83 -27.72 -16.48
CA PHE A 400 35.81 -27.68 -17.54
C PHE A 400 35.73 -26.31 -18.25
N LEU A 401 36.47 -25.30 -17.78
CA LEU A 401 36.44 -23.95 -18.34
C LEU A 401 37.66 -23.74 -19.25
N ALA A 402 37.41 -23.31 -20.48
CA ALA A 402 38.50 -23.06 -21.44
C ALA A 402 39.27 -21.79 -21.04
N ASN A 403 40.60 -21.79 -21.12
CA ASN A 403 41.39 -20.57 -20.93
C ASN A 403 41.24 -19.65 -22.16
N GLN A 404 40.24 -18.77 -22.18
CA GLN A 404 40.31 -17.59 -23.04
C GLN A 404 41.08 -16.50 -22.32
N THR A 405 42.21 -16.14 -22.93
CA THR A 405 42.95 -14.91 -22.67
C THR A 405 42.44 -13.89 -23.67
N GLU A 406 41.23 -13.38 -23.48
CA GLU A 406 40.77 -12.20 -24.19
C GLU A 406 40.43 -11.14 -23.16
N GLY A 407 41.16 -10.04 -23.24
CA GLY A 407 40.97 -8.89 -22.39
C GLY A 407 39.52 -8.44 -22.48
N ILE A 408 38.95 -8.13 -21.33
CA ILE A 408 37.73 -7.34 -21.22
C ILE A 408 37.93 -6.12 -22.13
N PRO A 409 37.06 -5.87 -23.12
CA PRO A 409 37.10 -4.61 -23.85
C PRO A 409 36.92 -3.47 -22.85
N GLU A 410 37.99 -2.71 -22.62
CA GLU A 410 37.90 -1.34 -22.14
C GLU A 410 37.25 -0.53 -23.24
N ASP A 411 35.92 -0.51 -23.27
CA ASP A 411 35.14 0.53 -23.92
C ASP A 411 33.79 0.58 -23.22
N ILE A 412 33.79 1.14 -22.01
CA ILE A 412 32.63 1.95 -21.63
C ILE A 412 32.88 3.26 -22.36
N GLU A 413 32.18 3.44 -23.48
CA GLU A 413 31.85 4.78 -23.93
C GLU A 413 31.23 5.49 -22.72
N THR A 414 32.05 6.27 -22.02
CA THR A 414 31.58 7.42 -21.26
C THR A 414 30.95 8.33 -22.30
N THR A 415 29.71 8.02 -22.65
CA THR A 415 28.79 9.07 -23.01
C THR A 415 28.86 10.02 -21.82
N ASP A 416 29.39 11.21 -22.05
CA ASP A 416 29.11 12.38 -21.23
C ASP A 416 27.58 12.52 -21.25
N THR A 417 26.89 11.72 -20.46
CA THR A 417 25.46 11.88 -20.22
C THR A 417 25.37 13.16 -19.41
N GLU A 418 25.14 14.26 -20.14
CA GLU A 418 24.55 15.45 -19.55
C GLU A 418 23.47 15.00 -18.57
N LEU A 419 23.51 15.52 -17.34
CA LEU A 419 22.46 15.29 -16.34
C LEU A 419 21.10 15.33 -17.04
N PRO A 420 20.22 14.33 -16.85
CA PRO A 420 18.94 14.28 -17.55
C PRO A 420 18.26 15.64 -17.43
N HIS A 421 18.03 16.30 -18.57
CA HIS A 421 17.44 17.63 -18.60
C HIS A 421 16.03 17.55 -18.01
N VAL A 422 15.90 17.99 -16.76
CA VAL A 422 14.64 18.00 -16.00
C VAL A 422 13.59 18.91 -16.65
N VAL A 423 14.01 19.76 -17.58
CA VAL A 423 13.17 20.57 -18.46
C VAL A 423 13.46 20.11 -19.89
N SER A 424 12.58 19.28 -20.46
CA SER A 424 12.73 18.76 -21.83
C SER A 424 11.37 18.65 -22.52
N PRO A 425 11.33 18.57 -23.87
CA PRO A 425 10.07 18.36 -24.59
C PRO A 425 9.32 17.09 -24.15
N GLU A 426 10.03 16.07 -23.66
CA GLU A 426 9.45 14.79 -23.25
C GLU A 426 8.62 14.87 -21.98
N ASN A 427 8.89 15.86 -21.11
CA ASN A 427 8.18 16.04 -19.85
C ASN A 427 7.35 17.33 -19.80
N GLU A 428 7.08 17.94 -20.95
CA GLU A 428 6.25 19.14 -21.06
C GLU A 428 4.80 18.88 -20.62
N ILE A 429 4.24 19.81 -19.85
CA ILE A 429 2.87 19.77 -19.35
C ILE A 429 2.00 20.65 -20.24
N LEU A 430 1.15 20.00 -21.04
CA LEU A 430 0.18 20.69 -21.88
C LEU A 430 -1.03 21.19 -21.07
N ILE A 431 -1.37 22.47 -21.26
CA ILE A 431 -2.59 23.10 -20.76
C ILE A 431 -3.66 22.99 -21.85
N PRO A 432 -4.93 22.66 -21.51
CA PRO A 432 -6.05 22.74 -22.44
C PRO A 432 -6.09 24.05 -23.24
N GLN A 433 -6.15 23.95 -24.57
CA GLN A 433 -6.19 25.11 -25.47
C GLN A 433 -7.59 25.40 -26.01
N THR A 434 -8.49 24.41 -25.94
CA THR A 434 -9.87 24.53 -26.42
C THR A 434 -10.90 24.30 -25.32
N ILE A 435 -12.13 24.77 -25.54
CA ILE A 435 -13.26 24.44 -24.65
C ILE A 435 -13.47 22.93 -24.55
N ASP A 436 -13.26 22.17 -25.62
CA ASP A 436 -13.43 20.72 -25.60
C ASP A 436 -12.42 20.03 -24.68
N ASP A 437 -11.15 20.44 -24.75
CA ASP A 437 -10.08 19.96 -23.86
C ASP A 437 -10.38 20.30 -22.40
N LEU A 438 -10.88 21.52 -22.14
CA LEU A 438 -11.28 21.96 -20.81
C LEU A 438 -12.41 21.09 -20.25
N MET A 439 -13.42 20.78 -21.06
CA MET A 439 -14.54 19.93 -20.64
C MET A 439 -14.07 18.51 -20.35
N PHE A 440 -13.17 17.96 -21.18
CA PHE A 440 -12.56 16.66 -20.94
C PHE A 440 -11.80 16.64 -19.61
N LEU A 441 -10.91 17.62 -19.38
CA LEU A 441 -10.14 17.74 -18.14
C LEU A 441 -11.05 17.89 -16.90
N ALA A 442 -12.03 18.79 -16.96
CA ALA A 442 -12.98 18.99 -15.86
C ALA A 442 -13.76 17.70 -15.54
N SER A 443 -14.04 16.90 -16.56
CA SER A 443 -14.73 15.63 -16.40
C SER A 443 -13.85 14.57 -15.70
N SER A 444 -12.56 14.48 -16.01
CA SER A 444 -11.68 13.43 -15.48
C SER A 444 -10.98 13.78 -14.16
N CYS A 445 -10.78 15.07 -13.86
CA CYS A 445 -9.95 15.55 -12.74
C CYS A 445 -10.41 15.10 -11.34
N PHE A 446 -11.65 14.62 -11.21
CA PHE A 446 -12.20 14.12 -9.94
C PHE A 446 -12.21 12.60 -9.84
N ASP A 447 -11.91 11.86 -10.92
CA ASP A 447 -11.99 10.40 -10.95
C ASP A 447 -10.71 9.70 -10.54
N HIS A 448 -9.57 10.30 -10.84
CA HIS A 448 -8.27 9.76 -10.51
C HIS A 448 -7.43 10.86 -9.87
N ASN A 449 -6.60 10.47 -8.91
CA ASN A 449 -5.61 11.36 -8.29
C ASN A 449 -4.42 11.56 -9.23
N ASN A 450 -4.67 12.24 -10.35
CA ASN A 450 -3.63 12.65 -11.28
C ASN A 450 -2.83 13.79 -10.66
N GLN A 451 -1.51 13.68 -10.78
CA GLN A 451 -0.55 14.59 -10.16
C GLN A 451 -0.73 16.05 -10.59
N HIS A 452 -1.09 16.31 -11.86
CA HIS A 452 -1.13 17.66 -12.42
C HIS A 452 -2.54 18.23 -12.58
N ASP A 453 -3.61 17.44 -12.46
CA ASP A 453 -4.97 17.92 -12.70
C ASP A 453 -5.39 19.04 -11.72
N PHE A 454 -4.89 18.98 -10.48
CA PHE A 454 -5.04 20.04 -9.48
C PHE A 454 -4.48 21.40 -9.95
N GLU A 455 -3.44 21.37 -10.78
CA GLU A 455 -2.76 22.53 -11.33
C GLU A 455 -3.39 22.97 -12.66
N LYS A 456 -3.66 22.01 -13.54
CA LYS A 456 -4.17 22.23 -14.90
C LYS A 456 -5.57 22.82 -14.91
N LEU A 457 -6.50 22.30 -14.11
CA LEU A 457 -7.90 22.72 -14.19
C LEU A 457 -8.06 24.21 -13.86
N PRO A 458 -7.53 24.74 -12.74
CA PRO A 458 -7.63 26.17 -12.44
C PRO A 458 -6.94 27.06 -13.50
N ALA A 459 -5.80 26.63 -14.06
CA ALA A 459 -5.09 27.36 -15.10
C ALA A 459 -5.89 27.40 -16.43
N ALA A 460 -6.44 26.27 -16.85
CA ALA A 460 -7.28 26.16 -18.04
C ALA A 460 -8.54 27.02 -17.93
N LEU A 461 -9.17 27.04 -16.75
CA LEU A 461 -10.33 27.89 -16.48
C LEU A 461 -9.99 29.38 -16.64
N ILE A 462 -8.86 29.85 -16.10
CA ILE A 462 -8.41 31.24 -16.26
C ILE A 462 -8.18 31.58 -17.74
N GLN A 463 -7.51 30.69 -18.47
CA GLN A 463 -7.16 30.90 -19.88
C GLN A 463 -8.40 30.96 -20.78
N LEU A 464 -9.39 30.10 -20.52
CA LEU A 464 -10.52 29.88 -21.43
C LEU A 464 -11.83 30.52 -20.97
N GLN A 465 -11.89 31.16 -19.79
CA GLN A 465 -13.14 31.75 -19.27
C GLN A 465 -13.80 32.75 -20.22
N ALA A 466 -13.02 33.47 -21.03
CA ALA A 466 -13.57 34.43 -22.01
C ALA A 466 -14.35 33.75 -23.14
N GLN A 467 -14.11 32.46 -23.38
CA GLN A 467 -14.79 31.65 -24.39
C GLN A 467 -16.04 30.94 -23.81
N LEU A 468 -16.27 30.99 -22.49
CA LEU A 468 -17.44 30.40 -21.85
C LEU A 468 -18.69 31.26 -22.09
N ASN A 469 -19.79 30.60 -22.41
CA ASN A 469 -21.08 31.22 -22.72
C ASN A 469 -22.25 30.31 -22.32
N ALA A 470 -23.48 30.82 -22.47
CA ALA A 470 -24.68 30.11 -22.06
C ALA A 470 -24.87 28.72 -22.73
N THR A 471 -24.30 28.47 -23.92
CA THR A 471 -24.47 27.20 -24.63
C THR A 471 -23.46 26.15 -24.16
N ASN A 472 -22.19 26.53 -23.97
CA ASN A 472 -21.14 25.56 -23.64
C ASN A 472 -20.98 25.31 -22.12
N VAL A 473 -21.38 26.23 -21.24
CA VAL A 473 -21.27 26.06 -19.78
C VAL A 473 -22.08 24.86 -19.27
N THR A 474 -23.19 24.52 -19.94
CA THR A 474 -24.02 23.35 -19.59
C THR A 474 -23.25 22.03 -19.63
N ARG A 475 -22.17 21.96 -20.41
CA ARG A 475 -21.34 20.76 -20.57
C ARG A 475 -20.54 20.41 -19.31
N PHE A 476 -20.46 21.31 -18.33
CA PHE A 476 -19.86 21.02 -17.01
C PHE A 476 -20.73 20.10 -16.12
N GLU A 477 -21.96 19.77 -16.52
CA GLU A 477 -22.88 18.94 -15.72
C GLU A 477 -22.23 17.66 -15.15
N PRO A 478 -21.50 16.84 -15.93
CA PRO A 478 -20.86 15.63 -15.40
C PRO A 478 -19.72 15.90 -14.41
N ALA A 479 -18.95 16.98 -14.65
CA ALA A 479 -17.87 17.40 -13.77
C ALA A 479 -18.43 17.91 -12.42
N LEU A 480 -19.48 18.73 -12.48
CA LEU A 480 -20.13 19.30 -11.30
C LEU A 480 -20.79 18.21 -10.45
N MET A 481 -21.41 17.21 -11.09
CA MET A 481 -22.00 16.06 -10.38
C MET A 481 -20.95 15.26 -9.60
N ARG A 482 -19.77 15.03 -10.20
CA ARG A 482 -18.63 14.37 -9.54
C ARG A 482 -18.05 15.21 -8.41
N ALA A 483 -17.87 16.52 -8.62
CA ALA A 483 -17.39 17.42 -7.58
C ALA A 483 -18.32 17.44 -6.35
N TYR A 484 -19.64 17.49 -6.55
CA TYR A 484 -20.61 17.39 -5.45
C TYR A 484 -20.59 16.03 -4.76
N SER A 485 -20.48 14.93 -5.51
CA SER A 485 -20.40 13.59 -4.95
C SER A 485 -19.16 13.43 -4.06
N LEU A 486 -18.01 13.91 -4.54
CA LEU A 486 -16.76 13.92 -3.79
C LEU A 486 -16.86 14.79 -2.54
N ALA A 487 -17.45 15.99 -2.66
CA ALA A 487 -17.66 16.89 -1.53
C ALA A 487 -18.54 16.26 -0.43
N MET A 488 -19.59 15.53 -0.80
CA MET A 488 -20.52 14.86 0.13
C MET A 488 -20.01 13.54 0.72
N GLY A 489 -18.75 13.14 0.44
CA GLY A 489 -18.11 12.02 1.11
C GLY A 489 -18.03 10.71 0.31
N ASP A 490 -18.10 10.78 -1.03
CA ASP A 490 -17.74 9.66 -1.91
C ASP A 490 -16.21 9.44 -1.93
N TRP A 491 -15.65 9.08 -0.78
CA TRP A 491 -14.22 8.81 -0.59
C TRP A 491 -13.86 7.47 -1.23
N ARG A 492 -13.24 7.54 -2.42
CA ARG A 492 -12.70 6.39 -3.14
C ARG A 492 -11.25 6.12 -2.74
N SER A 493 -10.84 4.85 -2.78
CA SER A 493 -9.44 4.44 -2.59
C SER A 493 -8.57 5.14 -3.64
N GLY A 494 -7.61 5.97 -3.21
CA GLY A 494 -6.75 6.76 -4.11
C GLY A 494 -6.94 8.28 -4.06
N ILE A 495 -8.07 8.78 -3.54
CA ILE A 495 -8.37 10.22 -3.47
C ILE A 495 -7.72 10.88 -2.25
N GLY A 496 -7.08 12.03 -2.45
CA GLY A 496 -6.48 12.85 -1.40
C GLY A 496 -7.36 14.04 -0.96
N VAL A 497 -6.87 14.79 0.02
CA VAL A 497 -7.54 16.01 0.53
C VAL A 497 -7.47 17.12 -0.51
N LEU A 498 -6.45 17.15 -1.36
CA LEU A 498 -6.35 18.14 -2.44
C LEU A 498 -7.42 17.95 -3.51
N ASP A 499 -7.87 16.73 -3.78
CA ASP A 499 -8.98 16.47 -4.72
C ASP A 499 -10.31 17.02 -4.16
N HIS A 500 -10.53 16.86 -2.85
CA HIS A 500 -11.69 17.44 -2.16
C HIS A 500 -11.67 18.97 -2.17
N LEU A 501 -10.49 19.56 -1.97
CA LEU A 501 -10.27 21.01 -2.08
C LEU A 501 -10.56 21.50 -3.52
N LEU A 502 -10.07 20.80 -4.54
CA LEU A 502 -10.33 21.13 -5.94
C LEU A 502 -11.82 21.04 -6.29
N ALA A 503 -12.53 20.04 -5.75
CA ALA A 503 -13.97 19.90 -5.93
C ALA A 503 -14.74 21.09 -5.35
N HIS A 504 -14.37 21.56 -4.14
CA HIS A 504 -14.99 22.75 -3.54
C HIS A 504 -14.72 24.01 -4.35
N PHE A 505 -13.51 24.17 -4.89
CA PHE A 505 -13.16 25.26 -5.79
C PHE A 505 -14.04 25.22 -7.06
N PHE A 506 -14.17 24.04 -7.69
CA PHE A 506 -14.93 23.88 -8.92
C PHE A 506 -16.44 24.07 -8.72
N ILE A 507 -16.98 23.60 -7.59
CA ILE A 507 -18.37 23.87 -7.17
C ILE A 507 -18.60 25.38 -7.08
N ALA A 508 -17.75 26.10 -6.35
CA ALA A 508 -17.91 27.55 -6.17
C ALA A 508 -17.85 28.30 -7.50
N TYR A 509 -16.92 27.94 -8.39
CA TYR A 509 -16.84 28.54 -9.72
C TYR A 509 -18.07 28.22 -10.59
N SER A 510 -18.57 26.97 -10.53
CA SER A 510 -19.77 26.56 -11.26
C SER A 510 -21.02 27.32 -10.79
N GLU A 511 -21.09 27.62 -9.49
CA GLU A 511 -22.16 28.45 -8.92
C GLU A 511 -22.08 29.90 -9.42
N ASP A 512 -20.89 30.47 -9.54
CA ASP A 512 -20.69 31.79 -10.16
C ASP A 512 -21.13 31.79 -11.63
N LEU A 513 -20.86 30.71 -12.38
CA LEU A 513 -21.33 30.56 -13.76
C LEU A 513 -22.85 30.44 -13.86
N ILE A 514 -23.49 29.74 -12.91
CA ILE A 514 -24.96 29.65 -12.85
C ILE A 514 -25.58 31.04 -12.65
N ILE A 515 -24.97 31.87 -11.81
CA ILE A 515 -25.40 33.26 -11.59
C ILE A 515 -25.18 34.11 -12.84
N LYS A 516 -24.06 33.91 -13.54
CA LYS A 516 -23.71 34.66 -14.76
C LYS A 516 -24.57 34.30 -15.96
N PHE A 517 -25.02 33.05 -16.09
CA PHE A 517 -25.77 32.54 -17.26
C PHE A 517 -27.11 31.85 -16.89
N PRO A 518 -28.01 32.52 -16.14
CA PRO A 518 -29.15 31.87 -15.47
C PRO A 518 -30.10 31.12 -16.41
N GLU A 519 -30.35 31.65 -17.61
CA GLU A 519 -31.22 31.00 -18.60
C GLU A 519 -30.58 29.76 -19.24
N GLY A 520 -29.26 29.79 -19.46
CA GLY A 520 -28.50 28.68 -20.05
C GLY A 520 -28.23 27.54 -19.05
N THR A 521 -28.17 27.83 -17.75
CA THR A 521 -27.70 26.90 -16.71
C THR A 521 -28.81 26.32 -15.83
N LYS A 522 -30.07 26.33 -16.28
CA LYS A 522 -31.21 25.80 -15.50
C LYS A 522 -30.98 24.38 -14.98
N LYS A 523 -30.43 23.49 -15.81
CA LYS A 523 -30.09 22.10 -15.41
C LYS A 523 -29.01 22.04 -14.32
N LEU A 524 -27.94 22.84 -14.46
CA LEU A 524 -26.87 22.92 -13.45
C LEU A 524 -27.40 23.47 -12.12
N ASN A 525 -28.29 24.47 -12.16
CA ASN A 525 -28.93 25.00 -10.96
C ASN A 525 -29.82 23.96 -10.26
N GLN A 526 -30.59 23.17 -11.03
CA GLN A 526 -31.37 22.06 -10.49
C GLN A 526 -30.48 21.00 -9.82
N LEU A 527 -29.36 20.64 -10.45
CA LEU A 527 -28.36 19.72 -9.90
C LEU A 527 -27.79 20.24 -8.57
N ALA A 528 -27.30 21.49 -8.56
CA ALA A 528 -26.76 22.14 -7.36
C ALA A 528 -27.79 22.18 -6.22
N LEU A 529 -29.04 22.51 -6.53
CA LEU A 529 -30.13 22.54 -5.55
C LEU A 529 -30.44 21.16 -4.97
N ALA A 530 -30.41 20.11 -5.81
CA ALA A 530 -30.63 18.73 -5.37
C ALA A 530 -29.57 18.30 -4.36
N PHE A 531 -28.28 18.49 -4.67
CA PHE A 531 -27.17 18.16 -3.77
C PHE A 531 -27.20 18.96 -2.47
N ARG A 532 -27.41 20.28 -2.53
CA ARG A 532 -27.55 21.13 -1.32
C ARG A 532 -28.74 20.71 -0.45
N THR A 533 -29.83 20.25 -1.05
CA THR A 533 -30.99 19.76 -0.31
C THR A 533 -30.71 18.43 0.35
N GLN A 534 -30.00 17.54 -0.34
CA GLN A 534 -29.53 16.29 0.23
C GLN A 534 -28.52 16.51 1.37
N ASP A 535 -27.56 17.41 1.21
CA ASP A 535 -26.59 17.76 2.26
C ASP A 535 -27.28 18.36 3.49
N ARG A 536 -28.26 19.26 3.30
CA ARG A 536 -29.09 19.79 4.41
C ARG A 536 -29.87 18.69 5.13
N LYS A 537 -30.35 17.69 4.39
CA LYS A 537 -31.04 16.54 4.98
C LYS A 537 -30.07 15.68 5.78
N ASN A 538 -28.91 15.34 5.20
CA ASN A 538 -27.85 14.61 5.89
C ASN A 538 -27.46 15.34 7.19
N ALA A 539 -27.11 16.63 7.13
CA ALA A 539 -26.71 17.41 8.30
C ALA A 539 -27.76 17.42 9.43
N ARG A 540 -29.05 17.25 9.13
CA ARG A 540 -30.12 17.11 10.15
C ARG A 540 -30.19 15.72 10.77
N GLU A 541 -29.80 14.68 10.04
CA GLU A 541 -29.88 13.27 10.45
C GLU A 541 -28.62 12.81 11.23
N TRP A 542 -27.45 13.41 11.01
CA TRP A 542 -26.18 13.03 11.67
C TRP A 542 -25.87 13.90 12.92
N ARG A 543 -25.39 13.26 14.00
CA ARG A 543 -25.12 13.85 15.34
C ARG A 543 -24.24 15.10 15.36
N ASP A 544 -23.40 15.30 14.35
CA ASP A 544 -22.45 16.42 14.29
C ASP A 544 -23.01 17.69 13.63
N GLY A 545 -24.18 17.64 12.98
CA GLY A 545 -24.84 18.81 12.40
C GLY A 545 -24.09 19.52 11.25
N LYS A 546 -22.97 18.95 10.79
CA LYS A 546 -22.06 19.59 9.82
C LYS A 546 -22.56 19.37 8.39
N ARG A 547 -22.54 20.46 7.61
CA ARG A 547 -22.74 20.42 6.16
C ARG A 547 -21.45 20.04 5.46
N ALA A 548 -21.54 19.15 4.48
CA ALA A 548 -20.43 18.80 3.61
C ALA A 548 -20.25 19.81 2.47
N ILE A 549 -21.32 20.51 2.07
CA ILE A 549 -21.29 21.57 1.07
C ILE A 549 -21.37 22.94 1.78
N TYR A 550 -20.31 23.72 1.68
CA TYR A 550 -20.20 25.04 2.32
C TYR A 550 -19.41 26.02 1.40
N PRO A 551 -19.48 27.34 1.65
CA PRO A 551 -18.77 28.33 0.85
C PRO A 551 -17.26 28.04 0.80
N PHE A 552 -16.63 28.15 -0.38
CA PHE A 552 -15.20 27.86 -0.54
C PHE A 552 -14.32 28.70 0.40
N GLU A 553 -14.73 29.91 0.74
CA GLU A 553 -14.07 30.80 1.70
C GLU A 553 -14.01 30.24 3.13
N GLU A 554 -14.86 29.26 3.45
CA GLU A 554 -14.95 28.59 4.74
C GLU A 554 -14.29 27.21 4.75
N TRP A 555 -13.57 26.83 3.69
CA TRP A 555 -12.94 25.53 3.59
C TRP A 555 -11.99 25.23 4.74
N LYS A 556 -12.10 24.02 5.26
CA LYS A 556 -11.30 23.50 6.37
C LYS A 556 -10.72 22.16 5.94
N ASN A 557 -9.41 22.01 6.14
CA ASN A 557 -8.81 20.70 6.03
C ASN A 557 -9.31 19.80 7.18
N SER A 558 -9.57 18.53 6.88
CA SER A 558 -9.98 17.53 7.89
C SER A 558 -8.81 17.04 8.75
N THR A 559 -7.58 17.26 8.28
CA THR A 559 -6.35 16.68 8.83
C THR A 559 -5.65 17.55 9.87
N ASP A 560 -6.08 18.81 10.03
CA ASP A 560 -5.44 19.86 10.85
C ASP A 560 -3.98 20.17 10.45
N SER A 561 -3.60 19.75 9.24
CA SER A 561 -2.25 19.93 8.70
C SER A 561 -2.13 21.25 7.94
N ASP A 562 -1.13 22.04 8.30
CA ASP A 562 -0.94 23.38 7.76
C ASP A 562 -0.47 23.37 6.29
N ILE A 563 0.07 22.24 5.80
CA ILE A 563 0.58 22.06 4.43
C ILE A 563 -0.47 22.27 3.33
N TYR A 564 -1.75 22.15 3.65
CA TYR A 564 -2.84 22.40 2.70
C TYR A 564 -3.15 23.89 2.53
N ILE A 565 -2.68 24.76 3.42
CA ILE A 565 -3.00 26.19 3.43
C ILE A 565 -2.48 26.91 2.17
N PRO A 566 -1.23 26.71 1.71
CA PRO A 566 -0.75 27.34 0.46
C PRO A 566 -1.60 26.97 -0.76
N PHE A 567 -2.00 25.70 -0.90
CA PHE A 567 -2.89 25.25 -1.97
C PHE A 567 -4.25 25.94 -1.93
N TYR A 568 -4.85 26.01 -0.73
CA TYR A 568 -6.13 26.70 -0.53
C TYR A 568 -6.04 28.19 -0.88
N GLN A 569 -5.00 28.89 -0.42
CA GLN A 569 -4.81 30.31 -0.69
C GLN A 569 -4.58 30.59 -2.18
N LYS A 570 -3.81 29.73 -2.87
CA LYS A 570 -3.64 29.80 -4.32
C LYS A 570 -4.98 29.68 -5.05
N LEU A 571 -5.78 28.64 -4.76
CA LEU A 571 -7.09 28.46 -5.40
C LEU A 571 -8.05 29.60 -5.05
N LYS A 572 -7.97 30.17 -3.85
CA LYS A 572 -8.73 31.36 -3.45
C LYS A 572 -8.35 32.60 -4.27
N GLY A 573 -7.06 32.82 -4.50
CA GLY A 573 -6.56 33.87 -5.40
C GLY A 573 -7.06 33.67 -6.83
N ILE A 574 -6.99 32.44 -7.34
CA ILE A 574 -7.49 32.09 -8.68
C ILE A 574 -9.01 32.30 -8.80
N LEU A 575 -9.80 31.84 -7.83
CA LEU A 575 -11.25 32.03 -7.83
C LEU A 575 -11.63 33.51 -7.83
N LYS A 576 -10.89 34.34 -7.08
CA LYS A 576 -11.06 35.80 -7.11
C LYS A 576 -10.79 36.37 -8.51
N ARG A 577 -9.74 35.91 -9.20
CA ARG A 577 -9.44 36.34 -10.58
C ARG A 577 -10.52 35.92 -11.57
N LEU A 578 -11.00 34.68 -11.47
CA LEU A 578 -12.11 34.18 -12.28
C LEU A 578 -13.38 35.03 -12.10
N ARG A 579 -13.73 35.39 -10.87
CA ARG A 579 -14.88 36.27 -10.58
C ARG A 579 -14.73 37.69 -11.13
N LEU A 580 -13.50 38.18 -11.23
CA LEU A 580 -13.18 39.48 -11.82
C LEU A 580 -13.04 39.45 -13.35
N GLY A 581 -13.16 38.27 -13.98
CA GLY A 581 -12.92 38.10 -15.42
C GLY A 581 -11.47 38.36 -15.83
N ASN A 582 -10.52 38.19 -14.91
CA ASN A 582 -9.10 38.41 -15.15
C ASN A 582 -8.45 37.14 -15.71
N ASN A 583 -7.89 37.24 -16.92
CA ASN A 583 -7.26 36.14 -17.66
C ASN A 583 -5.73 36.06 -17.49
N LEU A 584 -5.14 36.84 -16.59
CA LEU A 584 -3.70 36.82 -16.34
C LEU A 584 -3.23 35.41 -15.93
N PRO A 585 -2.08 34.95 -16.45
CA PRO A 585 -1.63 33.57 -16.27
C PRO A 585 -1.39 33.24 -14.80
N VAL A 586 -1.66 32.00 -14.41
CA VAL A 586 -1.26 31.44 -13.10
C VAL A 586 0.27 31.38 -13.06
N LEU A 587 0.90 32.15 -12.17
CA LEU A 587 2.36 32.28 -12.13
C LEU A 587 3.03 30.93 -11.84
N SER A 588 2.47 30.18 -10.89
CA SER A 588 3.02 28.89 -10.44
C SER A 588 2.65 27.68 -11.29
N MET A 589 1.90 27.81 -12.38
CA MET A 589 1.51 26.65 -13.20
C MET A 589 2.77 25.93 -13.74
N PRO A 590 3.02 24.66 -13.43
CA PRO A 590 4.18 23.93 -13.96
C PRO A 590 4.17 23.91 -15.49
N THR A 591 5.34 24.05 -16.10
CA THR A 591 5.56 23.84 -17.53
C THR A 591 6.08 22.44 -17.82
N HIS A 592 6.76 21.80 -16.86
CA HIS A 592 7.36 20.47 -17.00
C HIS A 592 7.09 19.60 -15.77
N ALA A 593 6.97 18.29 -15.97
CA ALA A 593 6.79 17.32 -14.89
C ALA A 593 8.06 17.15 -14.05
N PRO A 594 7.96 16.86 -12.75
CA PRO A 594 6.71 16.77 -11.98
C PRO A 594 6.07 18.14 -11.69
N PHE A 595 6.83 19.19 -11.41
CA PHE A 595 6.28 20.51 -11.02
C PHE A 595 7.19 21.70 -11.38
N TRP A 596 8.02 21.56 -12.41
CA TRP A 596 9.04 22.54 -12.79
C TRP A 596 8.47 23.65 -13.67
N ILE A 597 9.06 24.84 -13.57
CA ILE A 597 8.77 26.00 -14.44
C ILE A 597 10.05 26.39 -15.17
N ALA A 598 9.98 26.47 -16.50
CA ALA A 598 11.06 27.00 -17.32
C ALA A 598 11.32 28.50 -17.01
N PRO A 599 12.58 28.94 -16.82
CA PRO A 599 12.93 30.30 -16.44
C PRO A 599 12.29 31.40 -17.32
N GLU A 600 12.34 31.22 -18.63
CA GLU A 600 11.76 32.13 -19.63
C GLU A 600 10.24 32.22 -19.52
N THR A 601 9.57 31.12 -19.19
CA THR A 601 8.11 31.13 -19.01
C THR A 601 7.73 31.89 -17.75
N LEU A 602 8.50 31.77 -16.66
CA LEU A 602 8.27 32.57 -15.46
C LEU A 602 8.44 34.07 -15.75
N ILE A 603 9.50 34.46 -16.47
CA ILE A 603 9.73 35.85 -16.89
C ILE A 603 8.53 36.35 -17.70
N ALA A 604 8.11 35.61 -18.73
CA ALA A 604 7.00 35.99 -19.59
C ALA A 604 5.67 36.16 -18.83
N ARG A 605 5.37 35.27 -17.88
CA ARG A 605 4.16 35.39 -17.05
C ARG A 605 4.23 36.62 -16.17
N VAL A 606 5.36 36.88 -15.49
CA VAL A 606 5.53 38.07 -14.65
C VAL A 606 5.43 39.36 -15.48
N HIS A 607 5.99 39.36 -16.68
CA HIS A 607 5.90 40.49 -17.61
C HIS A 607 4.44 40.85 -17.92
N GLN A 608 3.61 39.86 -18.27
CA GLN A 608 2.18 40.08 -18.56
C GLN A 608 1.43 40.73 -17.38
N TRP A 609 1.75 40.35 -16.15
CA TRP A 609 1.18 40.98 -14.96
C TRP A 609 1.63 42.43 -14.77
N GLN A 610 2.92 42.70 -14.99
CA GLN A 610 3.46 44.06 -14.93
C GLN A 610 2.86 44.97 -16.01
N GLU A 611 2.70 44.47 -17.24
CA GLU A 611 2.04 45.20 -18.34
C GLU A 611 0.58 45.53 -18.04
N ALA A 612 -0.15 44.60 -17.41
CA ALA A 612 -1.53 44.84 -16.99
C ALA A 612 -1.64 45.82 -15.79
N GLY A 613 -0.54 46.19 -15.15
CA GLY A 613 -0.54 47.04 -13.95
C GLY A 613 -1.21 46.39 -12.74
N ILE A 614 -1.32 45.06 -12.70
CA ILE A 614 -1.95 44.31 -11.62
C ILE A 614 -0.86 43.72 -10.71
N PRO A 615 -0.88 43.97 -9.39
CA PRO A 615 0.10 43.40 -8.47
C PRO A 615 0.10 41.86 -8.52
N LEU A 616 1.29 41.25 -8.48
CA LEU A 616 1.44 39.79 -8.45
C LEU A 616 0.69 39.19 -7.25
N ASP A 617 0.06 38.03 -7.46
CA ASP A 617 -0.52 37.27 -6.35
C ASP A 617 0.60 36.72 -5.44
N HIS A 618 0.53 37.07 -4.16
CA HIS A 618 1.58 36.82 -3.17
C HIS A 618 1.92 35.33 -2.97
N VAL A 619 0.91 34.44 -2.98
CA VAL A 619 1.14 33.00 -2.78
C VAL A 619 1.50 32.34 -4.11
N ASP A 620 0.82 32.72 -5.20
CA ASP A 620 1.11 32.22 -6.55
C ASP A 620 2.56 32.52 -6.95
N PHE A 621 3.07 33.72 -6.66
CA PHE A 621 4.43 34.11 -7.00
C PHE A 621 5.49 33.41 -6.14
N GLN A 622 5.26 33.21 -4.84
CA GLN A 622 6.16 32.40 -3.99
C GLN A 622 6.29 30.96 -4.49
N LEU A 623 5.16 30.35 -4.86
CA LEU A 623 5.15 29.00 -5.45
C LEU A 623 5.86 28.98 -6.80
N ALA A 624 5.67 30.01 -7.64
CA ALA A 624 6.33 30.11 -8.93
C ALA A 624 7.86 30.18 -8.79
N MET A 625 8.36 31.01 -7.87
CA MET A 625 9.79 31.06 -7.54
C MET A 625 10.29 29.73 -7.00
N SER A 626 9.52 29.07 -6.14
CA SER A 626 9.93 27.77 -5.56
C SER A 626 10.02 26.65 -6.60
N ARG A 627 9.30 26.79 -7.73
CA ARG A 627 9.18 25.81 -8.84
C ARG A 627 10.10 26.09 -10.04
N VAL A 628 10.72 27.26 -10.13
CA VAL A 628 11.57 27.59 -11.28
C VAL A 628 12.79 26.67 -11.33
N TYR A 629 13.08 26.11 -12.49
CA TYR A 629 14.28 25.30 -12.67
C TYR A 629 15.51 26.22 -12.67
N LEU A 630 16.40 26.05 -11.70
CA LEU A 630 17.55 26.95 -11.50
C LEU A 630 18.77 26.64 -12.39
N PRO A 631 19.13 25.37 -12.67
CA PRO A 631 20.28 25.09 -13.52
C PRO A 631 20.14 25.74 -14.91
N GLY A 632 21.09 26.61 -15.26
CA GLY A 632 21.10 27.35 -16.53
C GLY A 632 20.18 28.58 -16.58
N ALA A 633 19.49 28.93 -15.50
CA ALA A 633 18.59 30.08 -15.45
C ALA A 633 19.32 31.42 -15.69
N GLU A 634 20.62 31.50 -15.41
CA GLU A 634 21.47 32.66 -15.70
C GLU A 634 21.53 33.01 -17.20
N ASN A 635 21.25 32.06 -18.10
CA ASN A 635 21.21 32.30 -19.54
C ASN A 635 20.06 33.23 -19.96
N HIS A 636 19.07 33.42 -19.08
CA HIS A 636 17.88 34.23 -19.33
C HIS A 636 17.95 35.64 -18.73
N LEU A 637 19.10 36.03 -18.16
CA LEU A 637 19.27 37.35 -17.53
C LEU A 637 19.04 38.52 -18.48
N ALA A 638 19.42 38.40 -19.76
CA ALA A 638 19.18 39.45 -20.75
C ALA A 638 17.67 39.66 -21.01
N ILE A 639 16.89 38.58 -21.07
CA ILE A 639 15.43 38.63 -21.25
C ILE A 639 14.78 39.22 -19.98
N LEU A 640 15.23 38.77 -18.81
CA LEU A 640 14.80 39.31 -17.52
C LEU A 640 15.04 40.82 -17.41
N ASP A 641 16.23 41.28 -17.82
CA ASP A 641 16.63 42.67 -17.71
C ASP A 641 15.85 43.60 -18.65
N THR A 642 15.44 43.07 -19.80
CA THR A 642 14.68 43.82 -20.80
C THR A 642 13.19 43.86 -20.51
N GLN A 643 12.60 42.76 -20.03
CA GLN A 643 11.17 42.66 -19.82
C GLN A 643 10.74 43.15 -18.42
N LEU A 644 11.46 42.77 -17.36
CA LEU A 644 10.98 43.02 -16.00
C LEU A 644 11.53 44.33 -15.43
N LYS A 645 10.81 44.91 -14.47
CA LYS A 645 11.19 46.18 -13.81
C LYS A 645 11.02 46.11 -12.29
N GLY A 646 11.74 46.98 -11.59
CA GLY A 646 11.59 47.22 -10.14
C GLY A 646 12.12 46.09 -9.26
N GLU A 647 11.58 45.94 -8.06
CA GLU A 647 12.03 44.94 -7.08
C GLU A 647 11.98 43.50 -7.63
N VAL A 648 10.95 43.15 -8.39
CA VAL A 648 10.77 41.81 -8.96
C VAL A 648 11.90 41.43 -9.91
N GLN A 649 12.41 42.39 -10.68
CA GLN A 649 13.58 42.20 -11.56
C GLN A 649 14.83 41.87 -10.73
N GLY A 650 15.11 42.67 -9.69
CA GLY A 650 16.25 42.44 -8.79
C GLY A 650 16.17 41.10 -8.05
N LEU A 651 14.97 40.73 -7.61
CA LEU A 651 14.68 39.46 -6.94
C LEU A 651 14.92 38.25 -7.85
N LEU A 652 14.36 38.24 -9.06
CA LEU A 652 14.55 37.13 -10.00
C LEU A 652 16.00 37.08 -10.52
N ARG A 653 16.66 38.23 -10.70
CA ARG A 653 18.10 38.27 -11.00
C ARG A 653 18.92 37.58 -9.92
N TYR A 654 18.62 37.87 -8.65
CA TYR A 654 19.25 37.22 -7.51
C TYR A 654 19.01 35.70 -7.51
N LEU A 655 17.78 35.26 -7.81
CA LEU A 655 17.41 33.86 -7.88
C LEU A 655 18.14 33.12 -9.02
N PHE A 656 18.24 33.73 -10.21
CA PHE A 656 18.80 33.10 -11.41
C PHE A 656 20.33 33.13 -11.45
N THR A 657 20.97 34.04 -10.71
CA THR A 657 22.44 34.15 -10.74
C THR A 657 23.07 33.28 -9.65
N PRO A 658 23.86 32.24 -10.00
CA PRO A 658 24.53 31.40 -9.00
C PRO A 658 25.37 32.22 -8.02
N LYS A 659 25.27 31.93 -6.71
CA LYS A 659 26.03 32.58 -5.62
C LYS A 659 25.90 34.11 -5.50
N ALA A 660 25.03 34.77 -6.26
CA ALA A 660 24.74 36.19 -6.10
C ALA A 660 24.18 36.49 -4.70
N LYS A 661 24.50 37.67 -4.16
CA LYS A 661 23.97 38.16 -2.88
C LYS A 661 22.72 39.01 -3.11
N PRO A 662 21.74 39.00 -2.19
CA PRO A 662 20.53 39.80 -2.34
C PRO A 662 20.88 41.30 -2.21
N GLN A 663 20.30 42.13 -3.08
CA GLN A 663 20.48 43.58 -3.08
C GLN A 663 19.11 44.26 -2.97
N GLY A 664 19.00 45.27 -2.10
CA GLY A 664 17.73 45.96 -1.84
C GLY A 664 17.29 46.88 -2.98
N PRO A 665 16.07 47.44 -2.91
CA PRO A 665 15.15 47.43 -1.76
C PRO A 665 14.50 46.06 -1.51
N PHE A 666 14.11 45.82 -0.25
CA PHE A 666 13.51 44.57 0.23
C PHE A 666 12.07 44.84 0.72
N ASP A 667 11.23 45.30 -0.18
CA ASP A 667 9.86 45.72 0.12
C ASP A 667 8.98 44.50 0.42
N ASN A 668 9.11 43.40 -0.34
CA ASN A 668 8.44 42.12 -0.04
C ASN A 668 9.42 41.08 0.52
N VAL A 669 9.55 41.08 1.83
CA VAL A 669 10.49 40.21 2.55
C VAL A 669 10.20 38.71 2.34
N ALA A 670 8.91 38.32 2.25
CA ALA A 670 8.55 36.92 2.08
C ALA A 670 9.04 36.37 0.74
N HIS A 671 8.99 37.19 -0.32
CA HIS A 671 9.51 36.85 -1.63
C HIS A 671 11.03 36.66 -1.61
N TRP A 672 11.77 37.60 -1.02
CA TRP A 672 13.23 37.50 -0.87
C TRP A 672 13.67 36.30 -0.04
N PHE A 673 12.94 35.99 1.04
CA PHE A 673 13.20 34.81 1.86
C PHE A 673 12.94 33.50 1.10
N THR A 674 11.83 33.44 0.35
CA THR A 674 11.46 32.31 -0.52
C THR A 674 12.54 32.09 -1.59
N ALA A 675 13.00 33.14 -2.26
CA ALA A 675 14.09 33.05 -3.24
C ALA A 675 15.39 32.55 -2.59
N GLY A 676 15.71 33.02 -1.37
CA GLY A 676 16.87 32.56 -0.62
C GLY A 676 16.83 31.06 -0.29
N LEU A 677 15.68 30.55 0.17
CA LEU A 677 15.50 29.12 0.45
C LEU A 677 15.49 28.28 -0.82
N THR A 678 14.87 28.76 -1.89
CA THR A 678 14.81 28.05 -3.18
C THR A 678 16.20 27.88 -3.78
N LYS A 679 17.05 28.90 -3.67
CA LYS A 679 18.44 28.86 -4.12
C LYS A 679 19.33 27.98 -3.22
N ASN A 680 18.82 27.55 -2.07
CA ASN A 680 19.53 26.76 -1.06
C ASN A 680 20.86 27.40 -0.60
N ASP A 681 20.94 28.73 -0.61
CA ASP A 681 22.10 29.43 -0.07
C ASP A 681 22.06 29.34 1.47
N GLU A 682 23.18 29.03 2.12
CA GLU A 682 23.29 29.11 3.60
C GLU A 682 23.31 30.58 4.11
N GLN A 683 23.64 31.51 3.22
CA GLN A 683 23.90 32.94 3.47
C GLN A 683 22.70 33.92 3.48
N PRO A 684 21.50 33.68 2.90
CA PRO A 684 20.43 34.68 2.78
C PRO A 684 19.93 35.14 4.15
N ILE A 685 19.95 34.24 5.12
CA ILE A 685 19.53 34.49 6.50
C ILE A 685 20.29 35.65 7.17
N ALA A 686 21.57 35.82 6.85
CA ALA A 686 22.38 36.89 7.43
C ALA A 686 21.94 38.26 6.90
N ALA A 687 21.68 38.37 5.60
CA ALA A 687 21.14 39.58 4.98
C ALA A 687 19.74 39.92 5.52
N PHE A 688 18.97 38.90 5.95
CA PHE A 688 17.63 39.08 6.48
C PHE A 688 17.52 39.21 8.03
N LYS A 689 18.64 39.43 8.72
CA LYS A 689 18.68 39.48 10.21
C LYS A 689 17.77 40.54 10.84
N ASN A 690 17.42 41.61 10.12
CA ASN A 690 16.61 42.73 10.64
C ASN A 690 15.11 42.66 10.29
N PHE A 691 14.65 41.64 9.55
CA PHE A 691 13.25 41.57 9.12
C PHE A 691 12.35 40.81 10.11
N ILE A 692 11.02 40.88 9.92
CA ILE A 692 10.02 40.26 10.80
C ILE A 692 10.24 38.73 10.97
N TYR A 693 10.82 38.08 9.97
CA TYR A 693 11.14 36.66 9.96
C TYR A 693 12.44 36.29 10.69
N SER A 694 13.24 37.27 11.16
CA SER A 694 14.45 37.04 11.97
C SER A 694 14.19 36.38 13.35
N ASN A 695 12.94 36.41 13.81
CA ASN A 695 12.48 35.68 14.99
C ASN A 695 12.29 34.18 14.73
N ARG A 696 12.38 33.73 13.47
CA ARG A 696 12.33 32.32 13.10
C ARG A 696 13.70 31.68 13.27
N SER A 697 13.71 30.37 13.45
CA SER A 697 14.95 29.61 13.50
C SER A 697 15.34 29.17 12.09
N PRO A 698 16.46 29.66 11.53
CA PRO A 698 16.95 29.18 10.22
C PRO A 698 17.11 27.67 10.13
N ALA A 699 17.56 27.05 11.23
CA ALA A 699 17.72 25.60 11.37
C ALA A 699 16.40 24.80 11.27
N HIS A 700 15.26 25.48 11.22
CA HIS A 700 13.99 24.85 10.94
C HIS A 700 13.80 24.54 9.44
N TYR A 701 14.30 25.43 8.57
CA TYR A 701 14.14 25.30 7.12
C TYR A 701 15.36 24.66 6.46
N ILE A 702 16.55 24.73 7.07
CA ILE A 702 17.81 24.29 6.45
C ILE A 702 18.31 22.97 7.04
N SER A 703 18.59 22.00 6.15
CA SER A 703 19.23 20.71 6.40
C SER A 703 20.77 20.87 6.57
N PRO A 704 21.48 20.01 7.33
CA PRO A 704 21.07 18.74 7.94
C PRO A 704 20.32 18.88 9.28
N TYR A 705 19.28 18.05 9.45
CA TYR A 705 18.66 17.82 10.75
C TYR A 705 19.38 16.72 11.53
N ALA A 706 19.59 16.94 12.83
CA ALA A 706 20.21 15.93 13.69
C ALA A 706 19.27 14.74 13.89
N TRP A 707 19.80 13.53 13.73
CA TRP A 707 19.08 12.28 13.98
C TRP A 707 19.97 11.29 14.73
N GLN A 708 19.32 10.35 15.41
CA GLN A 708 19.98 9.27 16.13
C GLN A 708 19.06 8.05 16.18
N VAL A 709 19.66 6.88 16.43
CA VAL A 709 18.93 5.61 16.55
C VAL A 709 19.32 4.95 17.86
N GLY A 710 18.34 4.40 18.57
CA GLY A 710 18.60 3.71 19.84
C GLY A 710 17.36 3.06 20.43
N ASN A 711 17.56 2.40 21.57
CA ASN A 711 16.49 1.85 22.39
C ASN A 711 15.97 2.93 23.35
N GLN A 712 14.66 3.18 23.31
CA GLN A 712 13.99 4.09 24.25
C GLN A 712 12.96 3.33 25.08
N ALA A 713 12.89 3.67 26.37
CA ALA A 713 11.93 3.13 27.32
C ALA A 713 10.65 3.97 27.30
N PHE A 714 9.49 3.33 27.22
CA PHE A 714 8.17 3.93 27.28
C PHE A 714 7.39 3.33 28.42
N THR A 715 6.78 4.16 29.26
CA THR A 715 5.80 3.70 30.24
C THR A 715 4.45 3.54 29.54
N ASN A 716 3.97 2.31 29.47
CA ASN A 716 2.63 1.99 28.97
C ASN A 716 1.83 1.32 30.09
N SER A 717 0.51 1.39 30.01
CA SER A 717 -0.37 0.71 30.97
C SER A 717 -1.07 -0.46 30.29
N ARG A 718 -1.13 -1.62 30.95
CA ARG A 718 -1.88 -2.80 30.48
C ARG A 718 -2.85 -3.29 31.56
N TRP A 719 -3.95 -3.90 31.14
CA TRP A 719 -4.86 -4.57 32.06
C TRP A 719 -4.20 -5.84 32.60
N ASP A 720 -4.05 -5.94 33.92
CA ASP A 720 -3.62 -7.16 34.57
C ASP A 720 -4.84 -7.93 35.09
N TYR A 721 -5.13 -9.06 34.44
CA TYR A 721 -6.25 -9.92 34.77
C TYR A 721 -6.17 -10.53 36.18
N LYS A 722 -4.98 -10.63 36.78
CA LYS A 722 -4.81 -11.16 38.15
C LYS A 722 -5.16 -10.11 39.20
N SER A 723 -4.65 -8.89 39.04
CA SER A 723 -4.88 -7.80 39.99
C SER A 723 -6.16 -7.00 39.70
N LYS A 724 -6.81 -7.22 38.54
CA LYS A 724 -7.98 -6.47 38.04
C LYS A 724 -7.76 -4.96 38.02
N LYS A 725 -6.54 -4.54 37.70
CA LYS A 725 -6.11 -3.13 37.65
C LYS A 725 -5.28 -2.88 36.40
N MET A 726 -5.27 -1.62 35.98
CA MET A 726 -4.27 -1.13 35.02
C MET A 726 -2.93 -1.05 35.74
N VAL A 727 -1.92 -1.75 35.21
CA VAL A 727 -0.55 -1.72 35.71
C VAL A 727 0.36 -1.11 34.67
N ASP A 728 1.26 -0.23 35.12
CA ASP A 728 2.30 0.33 34.28
C ASP A 728 3.42 -0.68 34.06
N PHE A 729 3.93 -0.73 32.84
CA PHE A 729 5.10 -1.51 32.47
C PHE A 729 6.00 -0.69 31.54
N ILE A 730 7.29 -0.97 31.61
CA ILE A 730 8.28 -0.33 30.75
C ILE A 730 8.44 -1.17 29.48
N ASP A 731 8.10 -0.58 28.35
CA ASP A 731 8.28 -1.12 27.01
C ASP A 731 9.53 -0.51 26.38
N HIS A 732 10.44 -1.33 25.86
CA HIS A 732 11.66 -0.85 25.20
C HIS A 732 11.50 -0.96 23.68
N ARG A 733 11.55 0.18 22.99
CA ARG A 733 11.39 0.26 21.54
C ARG A 733 12.66 0.77 20.87
N LYS A 734 13.09 0.06 19.82
CA LYS A 734 14.06 0.57 18.85
C LYS A 734 13.41 1.71 18.06
N MET A 735 14.03 2.88 18.04
CA MET A 735 13.52 3.99 17.25
C MET A 735 14.61 4.90 16.71
N MET A 736 14.32 5.50 15.56
CA MET A 736 15.03 6.65 15.03
C MET A 736 14.32 7.92 15.54
N THR A 737 15.08 8.82 16.15
CA THR A 737 14.60 10.16 16.50
C THR A 737 15.31 11.20 15.66
N LEU A 738 14.52 12.04 14.99
CA LEU A 738 14.99 13.16 14.19
C LEU A 738 14.53 14.47 14.85
N ARG A 739 15.45 15.40 15.03
CA ARG A 739 15.22 16.68 15.72
C ARG A 739 15.03 17.80 14.70
N ILE A 740 13.78 18.11 14.38
CA ILE A 740 13.40 19.30 13.61
C ILE A 740 13.18 20.45 14.61
N PRO A 741 13.98 21.54 14.57
CA PRO A 741 13.75 22.70 15.42
C PRO A 741 12.36 23.29 15.17
N PRO A 742 11.70 23.93 16.16
CA PRO A 742 10.46 24.64 15.90
C PRO A 742 10.70 25.87 15.00
N ALA A 743 9.71 26.21 14.16
CA ALA A 743 9.75 27.39 13.28
C ALA A 743 10.01 28.70 14.05
N HIS A 744 9.39 28.83 15.21
CA HIS A 744 9.46 30.01 16.07
C HIS A 744 10.40 29.79 17.26
N LYS A 745 11.22 30.80 17.58
CA LYS A 745 12.01 30.82 18.82
C LYS A 745 11.06 30.78 20.03
N LYS A 746 11.38 29.96 21.05
CA LYS A 746 10.64 29.94 22.32
C LYS A 746 10.72 31.33 22.97
N VAL A 747 9.58 32.02 23.08
CA VAL A 747 9.47 33.27 23.84
C VAL A 747 9.06 32.92 25.28
N ASN A 748 9.66 33.58 26.27
CA ASN A 748 9.34 33.38 27.68
C ASN A 748 7.87 33.74 27.97
N ALA A 749 7.07 32.74 28.36
CA ALA A 749 5.63 32.86 28.61
C ALA A 749 5.23 33.97 29.60
N LEU A 750 6.10 34.31 30.56
CA LEU A 750 5.87 35.38 31.53
C LEU A 750 5.90 36.80 30.92
N LYS A 751 6.62 37.01 29.82
CA LYS A 751 6.65 38.33 29.13
C LYS A 751 5.43 38.56 28.23
N ASP A 752 4.83 37.49 27.68
CA ASP A 752 3.62 37.60 26.86
C ASP A 752 2.33 37.66 27.71
N PHE A 753 2.33 37.26 28.99
CA PHE A 753 1.15 37.41 29.86
C PHE A 753 0.73 38.88 30.08
N PHE A 754 1.69 39.81 30.05
CA PHE A 754 1.44 41.25 30.14
C PHE A 754 1.43 41.95 28.78
N SER A 755 1.74 41.25 27.69
CA SER A 755 1.58 41.77 26.35
C SER A 755 0.39 41.06 25.70
N PHE A 756 -0.77 41.72 25.68
CA PHE A 756 -1.85 41.40 24.73
C PHE A 756 -1.32 41.59 23.30
N LYS A 757 -0.45 40.67 22.85
CA LYS A 757 -0.10 40.53 21.45
C LYS A 757 -1.33 39.93 20.80
N LYS A 758 -2.05 40.81 20.12
CA LYS A 758 -3.02 40.50 19.08
C LYS A 758 -2.60 39.22 18.36
N SER A 759 -3.54 38.31 18.17
CA SER A 759 -3.55 37.36 17.07
C SER A 759 -2.92 38.02 15.83
N PRO A 760 -2.13 37.31 15.00
CA PRO A 760 -1.50 37.91 13.83
C PRO A 760 -2.53 38.77 13.10
N LYS A 761 -2.28 40.09 13.05
CA LYS A 761 -3.20 41.04 12.40
C LYS A 761 -3.43 40.52 10.97
N MET A 762 -4.68 40.54 10.53
CA MET A 762 -5.01 40.37 9.11
C MET A 762 -4.05 41.27 8.30
N GLY A 763 -3.13 40.67 7.53
CA GLY A 763 -2.05 41.38 6.83
C GLY A 763 -0.60 41.06 7.24
N GLN A 764 -0.31 40.08 8.12
CA GLN A 764 1.04 39.49 8.12
C GLN A 764 1.20 38.62 6.87
N GLU A 765 2.14 38.98 6.00
CA GLU A 765 2.42 38.29 4.73
C GLU A 765 2.68 36.80 4.98
N LEU A 766 1.83 35.96 4.38
CA LEU A 766 1.93 34.50 4.44
C LEU A 766 3.23 34.07 3.75
N MET A 767 4.06 33.25 4.41
CA MET A 767 5.27 32.68 3.81
C MET A 767 5.09 31.17 3.62
N VAL A 768 5.18 30.68 2.39
CA VAL A 768 4.79 29.30 2.03
C VAL A 768 5.56 28.25 2.83
N TYR A 769 6.84 28.46 3.11
CA TYR A 769 7.66 27.50 3.85
C TYR A 769 7.24 27.29 5.31
N ASP A 770 6.46 28.20 5.92
CA ASP A 770 5.92 27.98 7.29
C ASP A 770 4.93 26.82 7.37
N TYR A 771 4.39 26.44 6.23
CA TYR A 771 3.31 25.48 6.13
C TYR A 771 3.83 24.09 5.74
N ILE A 772 5.13 23.91 5.48
CA ILE A 772 5.73 22.65 5.01
C ILE A 772 6.00 21.71 6.20
N HIS A 773 4.97 21.47 7.01
CA HIS A 773 5.00 20.54 8.13
C HIS A 773 3.73 19.69 8.17
N LEU A 774 3.92 18.38 8.36
CA LEU A 774 2.83 17.42 8.49
C LEU A 774 2.43 17.27 9.97
N LYS A 775 1.20 17.69 10.33
CA LYS A 775 0.66 17.48 11.69
C LYS A 775 0.19 16.03 11.90
N PHE A 776 0.12 15.63 13.17
CA PHE A 776 0.04 14.23 13.63
C PHE A 776 -1.32 13.54 13.46
N ARG A 777 -2.44 14.28 13.41
CA ARG A 777 -3.77 13.69 13.69
C ARG A 777 -4.28 12.71 12.62
N MET A 778 -3.81 12.82 11.36
CA MET A 778 -4.23 11.98 10.23
C MET A 778 -3.07 11.73 9.25
N TYR A 779 -1.88 11.46 9.80
CA TYR A 779 -0.67 11.27 8.98
C TYR A 779 -0.82 10.16 7.93
N GLU A 780 -1.58 9.11 8.20
CA GLU A 780 -1.79 7.98 7.31
C GLU A 780 -2.58 8.31 6.03
N SER A 781 -3.34 9.41 6.02
CA SER A 781 -4.14 9.83 4.85
C SER A 781 -3.36 10.65 3.82
N PHE A 782 -2.07 10.90 4.04
CA PHE A 782 -1.25 11.78 3.18
C PHE A 782 -0.63 11.10 1.97
N GLU A 783 -0.65 9.76 1.89
CA GLU A 783 -0.01 9.03 0.79
C GLU A 783 -0.51 9.45 -0.60
N HIS A 784 -1.78 9.86 -0.69
CA HIS A 784 -2.41 10.32 -1.91
C HIS A 784 -2.02 11.76 -2.29
N ASP A 785 -1.62 12.60 -1.33
CA ASP A 785 -1.24 14.00 -1.61
C ASP A 785 0.28 14.21 -1.64
N ILE A 786 1.07 13.21 -1.24
CA ILE A 786 2.53 13.38 -1.02
C ILE A 786 3.24 13.91 -2.27
N LYS A 787 2.95 13.37 -3.47
CA LYS A 787 3.56 13.85 -4.72
C LYS A 787 3.22 15.32 -4.98
N ARG A 788 1.99 15.75 -4.69
CA ARG A 788 1.57 17.14 -4.83
C ARG A 788 2.22 18.06 -3.79
N PHE A 789 2.56 17.58 -2.59
CA PHE A 789 3.29 18.40 -1.60
C PHE A 789 4.68 18.83 -2.09
N ILE A 790 5.35 18.01 -2.90
CA ILE A 790 6.61 18.41 -3.56
C ILE A 790 6.42 19.65 -4.44
N SER A 791 5.25 19.84 -5.06
CA SER A 791 4.96 21.02 -5.86
C SER A 791 5.08 22.34 -5.09
N LEU A 792 5.05 22.32 -3.75
CA LEU A 792 5.24 23.54 -2.98
C LEU A 792 6.68 24.05 -3.12
N THR A 793 7.66 23.15 -3.05
CA THR A 793 9.10 23.50 -2.97
C THR A 793 10.00 22.44 -3.62
N PRO A 794 9.88 22.19 -4.94
CA PRO A 794 10.68 21.15 -5.61
C PRO A 794 12.19 21.40 -5.56
N ASN A 795 12.63 22.67 -5.48
CA ASN A 795 14.05 23.02 -5.27
C ASN A 795 14.56 22.79 -3.82
N HIS A 796 13.69 22.49 -2.86
CA HIS A 796 14.07 22.42 -1.44
C HIS A 796 13.26 21.35 -0.69
N LEU A 797 13.53 20.08 -1.00
CA LEU A 797 12.78 18.92 -0.50
C LEU A 797 13.30 18.34 0.82
N GLU A 798 14.49 18.71 1.26
CA GLU A 798 15.12 18.20 2.48
C GLU A 798 14.24 18.30 3.75
N PRO A 799 13.51 19.40 4.01
CA PRO A 799 12.56 19.47 5.14
C PRO A 799 11.40 18.48 5.04
N LEU A 800 10.91 18.23 3.82
CA LEU A 800 9.85 17.25 3.58
C LEU A 800 10.37 15.83 3.78
N TYR A 801 11.55 15.50 3.25
CA TYR A 801 12.21 14.21 3.48
C TYR A 801 12.49 13.97 4.96
N ALA A 802 12.93 14.99 5.71
CA ALA A 802 13.11 14.89 7.16
C ALA A 802 11.79 14.57 7.87
N THR A 803 10.71 15.22 7.45
CA THR A 803 9.38 14.98 7.99
C THR A 803 8.95 13.53 7.73
N ILE A 804 9.10 13.03 6.49
CA ILE A 804 8.76 11.65 6.12
C ILE A 804 9.62 10.65 6.91
N CYS A 805 10.94 10.87 7.01
CA CYS A 805 11.84 10.04 7.82
C CYS A 805 11.39 9.97 9.29
N SER A 806 11.04 11.11 9.89
CA SER A 806 10.63 11.19 11.30
C SER A 806 9.32 10.45 11.62
N LYS A 807 8.58 10.05 10.58
CA LYS A 807 7.27 9.40 10.70
C LYS A 807 7.31 7.99 10.14
N SER A 808 7.55 7.81 8.84
CA SER A 808 7.57 6.50 8.16
C SER A 808 8.75 5.62 8.54
N LEU A 809 9.89 6.21 8.92
CA LEU A 809 11.11 5.47 9.27
C LEU A 809 11.44 5.54 10.77
N LYS A 810 10.50 6.00 11.59
CA LYS A 810 10.68 6.14 13.04
C LYS A 810 10.96 4.80 13.71
N TYR A 811 10.30 3.74 13.27
CA TYR A 811 10.40 2.40 13.86
C TYR A 811 10.95 1.39 12.83
N PRO A 812 11.50 0.24 13.28
CA PRO A 812 12.01 -0.82 12.39
C PRO A 812 10.98 -1.49 11.45
N VAL A 813 9.70 -1.26 11.75
CA VAL A 813 8.53 -1.78 11.03
C VAL A 813 7.53 -0.64 10.93
N PHE A 814 6.81 -0.56 9.81
CA PHE A 814 5.74 0.41 9.61
C PHE A 814 4.63 0.23 10.65
N ASP A 815 4.08 1.35 11.10
CA ASP A 815 2.96 1.42 12.05
C ASP A 815 1.59 1.19 11.37
N GLY A 816 1.49 1.39 10.06
CA GLY A 816 0.29 1.18 9.26
C GLY A 816 0.54 1.24 7.76
N GLU A 817 -0.51 1.02 6.96
CA GLU A 817 -0.42 1.03 5.49
C GLU A 817 -0.04 2.43 4.96
N GLY A 818 -0.57 3.50 5.57
CA GLY A 818 -0.32 4.87 5.11
C GLY A 818 1.13 5.36 5.28
N SER A 819 1.87 4.87 6.27
CA SER A 819 3.29 5.22 6.42
C SER A 819 4.19 4.49 5.42
N LYS A 820 3.83 3.24 5.08
CA LYS A 820 4.41 2.48 3.98
C LYS A 820 4.13 3.17 2.63
N GLY A 821 2.88 3.51 2.37
CA GLY A 821 2.46 4.16 1.13
C GLY A 821 3.14 5.52 0.91
N GLN A 822 3.34 6.30 1.97
CA GLN A 822 4.12 7.54 1.88
C GLN A 822 5.58 7.33 1.50
N LEU A 823 6.26 6.33 2.06
CA LEU A 823 7.63 6.01 1.66
C LEU A 823 7.68 5.60 0.19
N ILE A 824 6.79 4.69 -0.22
CA ILE A 824 6.70 4.22 -1.62
C ILE A 824 6.48 5.41 -2.56
N LYS A 825 5.46 6.23 -2.31
CA LYS A 825 5.12 7.38 -3.16
C LYS A 825 6.23 8.45 -3.19
N THR A 826 7.02 8.56 -2.12
CA THR A 826 8.21 9.44 -2.10
C THR A 826 9.34 8.86 -2.94
N LEU A 827 9.60 7.55 -2.86
CA LEU A 827 10.60 6.87 -3.69
C LEU A 827 10.21 6.91 -5.18
N GLU A 828 8.93 6.71 -5.53
CA GLU A 828 8.42 6.88 -6.90
C GLU A 828 8.75 8.28 -7.43
N LEU A 829 8.56 9.31 -6.60
CA LEU A 829 8.89 10.67 -7.00
C LEU A 829 10.41 10.88 -7.17
N MET A 830 11.24 10.26 -6.33
CA MET A 830 12.70 10.32 -6.51
C MET A 830 13.15 9.71 -7.85
N LEU A 831 12.41 8.72 -8.38
CA LEU A 831 12.63 8.20 -9.73
C LEU A 831 12.15 9.16 -10.83
N GLU A 832 10.96 9.74 -10.65
CA GLU A 832 10.34 10.66 -11.61
C GLU A 832 11.07 12.01 -11.73
N SER A 833 11.76 12.44 -10.67
CA SER A 833 12.44 13.73 -10.61
C SER A 833 13.82 13.59 -9.94
N PRO A 834 14.77 12.95 -10.64
CA PRO A 834 16.09 12.68 -10.10
C PRO A 834 16.82 14.02 -9.86
N THR A 835 17.14 14.29 -8.59
CA THR A 835 17.86 15.49 -8.16
C THR A 835 18.98 15.10 -7.21
N ALA A 836 20.01 15.95 -7.10
CA ALA A 836 21.13 15.69 -6.20
C ALA A 836 20.63 15.56 -4.76
N MET A 837 20.96 14.44 -4.11
CA MET A 837 20.44 14.11 -2.79
C MET A 837 21.17 14.91 -1.71
N GLY A 838 20.40 15.57 -0.82
CA GLY A 838 20.93 16.14 0.41
C GLY A 838 20.93 15.12 1.56
N PRO A 839 21.34 15.52 2.77
CA PRO A 839 21.48 14.62 3.93
C PRO A 839 20.20 13.84 4.30
N MET A 840 19.02 14.45 4.15
CA MET A 840 17.74 13.82 4.49
C MET A 840 17.23 12.91 3.39
N ALA A 841 17.50 13.24 2.12
CA ALA A 841 17.27 12.33 1.00
C ALA A 841 18.10 11.04 1.14
N HIS A 842 19.38 11.16 1.52
CA HIS A 842 20.23 10.00 1.84
C HIS A 842 19.68 9.17 3.00
N LEU A 843 19.20 9.83 4.07
CA LEU A 843 18.59 9.13 5.21
C LEU A 843 17.32 8.37 4.80
N LEU A 844 16.49 8.98 3.96
CA LEU A 844 15.27 8.38 3.45
C LEU A 844 15.57 7.16 2.58
N LEU A 845 16.48 7.31 1.61
CA LEU A 845 16.87 6.23 0.70
C LEU A 845 17.51 5.08 1.46
N ALA A 846 18.44 5.37 2.38
CA ALA A 846 19.08 4.36 3.21
C ALA A 846 18.04 3.58 4.04
N GLY A 847 17.11 4.29 4.69
CA GLY A 847 16.00 3.68 5.40
C GLY A 847 15.11 2.80 4.51
N GLY A 848 14.87 3.24 3.27
CA GLY A 848 14.18 2.47 2.24
C GLY A 848 14.86 1.14 1.92
N LEU A 849 16.20 1.11 1.78
CA LEU A 849 16.96 -0.11 1.44
C LEU A 849 16.91 -1.21 2.51
N PHE A 850 16.53 -0.91 3.76
CA PHE A 850 16.42 -1.90 4.84
C PHE A 850 15.06 -1.92 5.57
N CYS A 851 14.06 -1.20 5.06
CA CYS A 851 12.72 -1.15 5.67
C CYS A 851 12.05 -2.54 5.69
N SER A 852 10.95 -2.72 6.42
CA SER A 852 10.30 -4.03 6.57
C SER A 852 9.59 -4.55 5.32
N ASP A 853 9.13 -3.67 4.44
CA ASP A 853 8.35 -4.03 3.24
C ASP A 853 9.24 -4.38 2.04
N LYS A 854 8.87 -5.39 1.24
CA LYS A 854 9.66 -5.82 0.07
C LYS A 854 9.53 -4.83 -1.09
N THR A 855 8.33 -4.33 -1.37
CA THR A 855 8.07 -3.39 -2.47
C THR A 855 8.82 -2.09 -2.27
N ALA A 856 8.75 -1.51 -1.07
CA ALA A 856 9.49 -0.29 -0.75
C ALA A 856 11.02 -0.48 -0.84
N ARG A 857 11.55 -1.65 -0.45
CA ARG A 857 12.98 -1.97 -0.60
C ARG A 857 13.39 -2.08 -2.08
N THR A 858 12.61 -2.77 -2.89
CA THR A 858 12.86 -2.88 -4.34
C THR A 858 12.88 -1.50 -5.00
N LEU A 859 11.88 -0.68 -4.70
CA LEU A 859 11.80 0.68 -5.25
C LEU A 859 12.97 1.56 -4.77
N ALA A 860 13.41 1.41 -3.52
CA ALA A 860 14.60 2.09 -3.02
C ALA A 860 15.88 1.63 -3.74
N ALA A 861 15.99 0.34 -4.12
CA ALA A 861 17.09 -0.15 -4.92
C ALA A 861 17.08 0.48 -6.33
N GLU A 862 15.92 0.58 -6.97
CA GLU A 862 15.78 1.25 -8.27
C GLU A 862 16.20 2.73 -8.20
N VAL A 863 15.76 3.46 -7.16
CA VAL A 863 16.19 4.86 -6.92
C VAL A 863 17.70 4.93 -6.77
N TRP A 864 18.30 4.00 -6.03
CA TRP A 864 19.75 3.95 -5.85
C TRP A 864 20.49 3.69 -7.18
N VAL A 865 20.00 2.75 -8.01
CA VAL A 865 20.61 2.44 -9.32
C VAL A 865 20.58 3.65 -10.25
N GLN A 866 19.42 4.31 -10.39
CA GLN A 866 19.31 5.52 -11.21
C GLN A 866 20.18 6.66 -10.64
N ALA A 867 20.23 6.82 -9.33
CA ALA A 867 21.00 7.88 -8.69
C ALA A 867 22.52 7.68 -8.86
N ILE A 868 23.03 6.45 -8.82
CA ILE A 868 24.45 6.16 -9.08
C ILE A 868 24.80 6.47 -10.53
N SER A 869 23.95 6.04 -11.48
CA SER A 869 24.17 6.30 -12.91
C SER A 869 24.23 7.79 -13.24
N ASN A 870 23.56 8.64 -12.45
CA ASN A 870 23.49 10.09 -12.65
C ASN A 870 24.33 10.90 -11.63
N TYR A 871 25.18 10.26 -10.82
CA TYR A 871 26.00 10.90 -9.78
C TYR A 871 25.20 11.76 -8.76
N LEU A 872 23.98 11.33 -8.43
CA LEU A 872 23.05 12.08 -7.57
C LEU A 872 23.10 11.67 -6.10
N VAL A 873 23.81 10.59 -5.75
CA VAL A 873 23.89 10.04 -4.39
C VAL A 873 25.36 9.82 -4.00
N ASP A 874 25.69 10.08 -2.74
CA ASP A 874 26.99 9.78 -2.13
C ASP A 874 26.95 8.39 -1.48
N PRO A 875 27.65 7.38 -2.05
CA PRO A 875 27.68 6.02 -1.49
C PRO A 875 28.31 5.98 -0.09
N SER A 876 29.27 6.86 0.22
CA SER A 876 29.93 6.88 1.54
C SER A 876 28.96 7.34 2.63
N GLU A 877 28.17 8.38 2.35
CA GLU A 877 27.16 8.87 3.30
C GLU A 877 26.04 7.84 3.50
N MET A 878 25.58 7.18 2.43
CA MET A 878 24.65 6.04 2.54
C MET A 878 25.20 4.96 3.48
N GLY A 879 26.45 4.57 3.28
CA GLY A 879 27.12 3.55 4.09
C GLY A 879 27.18 3.95 5.56
N ARG A 880 27.54 5.19 5.85
CA ARG A 880 27.60 5.74 7.21
C ARG A 880 26.23 5.72 7.90
N ILE A 881 25.17 6.14 7.18
CA ILE A 881 23.80 6.13 7.70
C ILE A 881 23.36 4.70 8.03
N MET A 882 23.55 3.77 7.10
CA MET A 882 23.18 2.36 7.26
C MET A 882 23.98 1.71 8.40
N GLY A 883 25.27 2.00 8.47
CA GLY A 883 26.18 1.53 9.52
C GLY A 883 25.69 1.90 10.91
N LYS A 884 25.27 3.15 11.12
CA LYS A 884 24.65 3.60 12.39
C LYS A 884 23.37 2.84 12.73
N HIS A 885 22.50 2.58 11.76
CA HIS A 885 21.27 1.81 11.98
C HIS A 885 21.57 0.36 12.35
N PHE A 886 22.50 -0.30 11.65
CA PHE A 886 22.87 -1.70 11.93
C PHE A 886 23.69 -1.85 13.22
N ALA A 887 24.53 -0.88 13.57
CA ALA A 887 25.25 -0.85 14.85
C ALA A 887 24.28 -0.76 16.05
N ALA A 888 23.14 -0.09 15.88
CA ALA A 888 22.05 -0.05 16.86
C ALA A 888 21.08 -1.26 16.77
N GLU A 889 21.37 -2.23 15.89
CA GLU A 889 20.50 -3.35 15.55
C GLU A 889 19.06 -2.92 15.16
N PHE A 890 18.90 -1.74 14.57
CA PHE A 890 17.60 -1.18 14.24
C PHE A 890 16.81 -2.07 13.29
N ALA A 891 17.45 -2.53 12.22
CA ALA A 891 16.90 -3.48 11.27
C ALA A 891 17.84 -4.70 11.10
N PRO A 892 17.32 -5.87 10.71
CA PRO A 892 18.17 -7.02 10.40
C PRO A 892 19.02 -6.76 9.14
N LEU A 893 20.34 -6.94 9.24
CA LEU A 893 21.29 -6.87 8.11
C LEU A 893 20.84 -7.70 6.90
N LYS A 894 20.21 -8.85 7.16
CA LYS A 894 19.68 -9.77 6.14
C LYS A 894 18.76 -9.08 5.13
N ARG A 895 17.92 -8.11 5.57
CA ARG A 895 17.01 -7.39 4.67
C ARG A 895 17.77 -6.65 3.56
N PHE A 896 18.92 -6.08 3.92
CA PHE A 896 19.76 -5.34 3.00
C PHE A 896 20.68 -6.26 2.19
N THR A 897 21.32 -7.25 2.81
CA THR A 897 22.21 -8.17 2.07
C THR A 897 21.48 -9.01 1.04
N ASP A 898 20.24 -9.41 1.33
CA ASP A 898 19.39 -10.13 0.37
C ASP A 898 19.04 -9.19 -0.80
N LEU A 899 18.63 -7.94 -0.52
CA LEU A 899 18.34 -6.94 -1.55
C LEU A 899 19.54 -6.68 -2.48
N VAL A 900 20.75 -6.53 -1.90
CA VAL A 900 21.98 -6.34 -2.68
C VAL A 900 22.20 -7.53 -3.62
N GLN A 901 22.06 -8.74 -3.11
CA GLN A 901 22.24 -9.96 -3.89
C GLN A 901 21.22 -10.09 -5.03
N ASP A 902 19.98 -9.68 -4.78
CA ASP A 902 18.88 -9.87 -5.71
C ASP A 902 18.84 -8.78 -6.81
N GLN A 903 19.22 -7.53 -6.47
CA GLN A 903 18.88 -6.37 -7.33
C GLN A 903 19.97 -5.31 -7.49
N MET A 904 21.07 -5.33 -6.72
CA MET A 904 22.06 -4.23 -6.76
C MET A 904 23.44 -4.64 -7.28
N LEU A 905 23.75 -5.94 -7.34
CA LEU A 905 25.03 -6.45 -7.81
C LEU A 905 25.06 -6.62 -9.33
N ARG A 906 26.25 -6.45 -9.91
CA ARG A 906 26.55 -6.81 -11.31
C ARG A 906 25.69 -6.04 -12.34
N ILE A 907 25.30 -4.81 -12.00
CA ILE A 907 24.60 -3.90 -12.92
C ILE A 907 25.62 -3.22 -13.84
N SER A 908 26.64 -2.58 -13.27
CA SER A 908 27.80 -2.05 -13.98
C SER A 908 28.96 -1.85 -13.01
N THR A 909 30.18 -1.66 -13.54
CA THR A 909 31.38 -1.39 -12.75
C THR A 909 31.21 -0.20 -11.78
N ALA A 910 30.49 0.86 -12.21
CA ALA A 910 30.20 2.02 -11.38
C ALA A 910 29.32 1.68 -10.17
N HIS A 911 28.27 0.86 -10.36
CA HIS A 911 27.42 0.40 -9.28
C HIS A 911 28.18 -0.47 -8.28
N ASP A 912 29.07 -1.32 -8.76
CA ASP A 912 29.83 -2.21 -7.88
C ASP A 912 30.89 -1.46 -7.08
N LEU A 913 31.53 -0.46 -7.67
CA LEU A 913 32.40 0.48 -6.97
C LEU A 913 31.63 1.29 -5.92
N ALA A 914 30.40 1.73 -6.24
CA ALA A 914 29.53 2.42 -5.31
C ALA A 914 29.10 1.52 -4.13
N LEU A 915 28.71 0.26 -4.39
CA LEU A 915 28.42 -0.72 -3.34
C LEU A 915 29.65 -0.97 -2.45
N PHE A 916 30.83 -1.13 -3.05
CA PHE A 916 32.08 -1.32 -2.32
C PHE A 916 32.38 -0.11 -1.40
N THR A 917 32.25 1.10 -1.92
CA THR A 917 32.41 2.36 -1.18
C THR A 917 31.41 2.47 -0.03
N MET A 918 30.15 2.14 -0.29
CA MET A 918 29.09 2.13 0.72
C MET A 918 29.35 1.09 1.81
N PHE A 919 29.85 -0.10 1.45
CA PHE A 919 30.18 -1.15 2.42
C PHE A 919 31.38 -0.75 3.28
N ASN A 920 32.40 -0.10 2.73
CA ASN A 920 33.52 0.45 3.49
C ASN A 920 33.03 1.38 4.62
N ALA A 921 32.22 2.38 4.26
CA ALA A 921 31.67 3.33 5.23
C ALA A 921 30.74 2.65 6.26
N LEU A 922 29.92 1.69 5.83
CA LEU A 922 29.04 0.91 6.72
C LEU A 922 29.85 0.12 7.75
N LEU A 923 30.86 -0.64 7.31
CA LEU A 923 31.66 -1.50 8.19
C LEU A 923 32.44 -0.69 9.23
N LEU A 924 32.90 0.51 8.89
CA LEU A 924 33.59 1.42 9.83
C LEU A 924 32.70 1.88 10.99
N GLU A 925 31.39 1.96 10.80
CA GLU A 925 30.43 2.32 11.86
C GLU A 925 30.11 1.14 12.80
N LEU A 926 30.38 -0.11 12.36
CA LEU A 926 30.12 -1.30 13.18
C LEU A 926 31.19 -1.46 14.26
N LYS A 927 30.77 -1.49 15.54
CA LYS A 927 31.70 -1.57 16.68
C LYS A 927 32.13 -2.99 17.06
N SER A 928 31.52 -4.02 16.46
CA SER A 928 31.71 -5.41 16.86
C SER A 928 31.46 -6.36 15.70
N GLY A 929 32.25 -7.45 15.66
CA GLY A 929 32.04 -8.57 14.75
C GLY A 929 30.89 -9.52 15.14
N LYS A 930 30.18 -9.25 16.25
CA LYS A 930 29.07 -10.08 16.76
C LYS A 930 27.69 -9.59 16.33
N ILE A 931 27.56 -9.09 15.10
CA ILE A 931 26.27 -8.63 14.56
C ILE A 931 25.61 -9.75 13.75
N ARG A 932 24.32 -9.99 14.00
CA ARG A 932 23.57 -11.03 13.30
C ARG A 932 23.50 -10.73 11.80
N GLY A 933 23.94 -11.68 10.98
CA GLY A 933 23.94 -11.55 9.51
C GLY A 933 25.23 -10.96 8.91
N LEU A 934 26.20 -10.55 9.75
CA LEU A 934 27.46 -9.94 9.28
C LEU A 934 28.26 -10.81 8.31
N LYS A 935 28.21 -12.14 8.48
CA LYS A 935 28.93 -13.09 7.60
C LYS A 935 28.61 -12.83 6.13
N LYS A 936 27.33 -12.66 5.80
CA LYS A 936 26.88 -12.47 4.42
C LYS A 936 27.35 -11.14 3.86
N LEU A 937 27.33 -10.08 4.67
CA LEU A 937 27.87 -8.78 4.28
C LEU A 937 29.37 -8.86 3.94
N LEU A 938 30.15 -9.57 4.75
CA LEU A 938 31.59 -9.76 4.51
C LEU A 938 31.89 -10.62 3.27
N GLU A 939 31.04 -11.62 2.97
CA GLU A 939 31.15 -12.41 1.73
C GLU A 939 30.92 -11.53 0.49
N LEU A 940 29.85 -10.71 0.52
CA LEU A 940 29.56 -9.75 -0.54
C LEU A 940 30.66 -8.69 -0.67
N TYR A 941 31.16 -8.17 0.44
CA TYR A 941 32.26 -7.21 0.47
C TYR A 941 33.54 -7.75 -0.17
N LYS A 942 33.93 -8.99 0.19
CA LYS A 942 35.11 -9.63 -0.38
C LYS A 942 34.94 -9.88 -1.88
N MET A 943 33.74 -10.27 -2.32
CA MET A 943 33.44 -10.45 -3.73
C MET A 943 33.58 -9.14 -4.51
N LEU A 944 32.99 -8.06 -3.99
CA LEU A 944 33.09 -6.73 -4.59
C LEU A 944 34.54 -6.27 -4.65
N TRP A 945 35.29 -6.38 -3.54
CA TRP A 945 36.71 -6.05 -3.49
C TRP A 945 37.54 -6.71 -4.61
N VAL A 946 37.37 -8.03 -4.79
CA VAL A 946 38.09 -8.78 -5.83
C VAL A 946 37.70 -8.29 -7.22
N ARG A 947 36.42 -7.99 -7.44
CA ARG A 947 35.90 -7.64 -8.76
C ARG A 947 36.18 -6.19 -9.16
N THR A 948 36.11 -5.26 -8.21
CA THR A 948 36.42 -3.85 -8.45
C THR A 948 37.92 -3.57 -8.47
N GLN A 949 38.75 -4.58 -8.18
CA GLN A 949 40.22 -4.50 -8.13
C GLN A 949 40.76 -3.32 -7.31
N THR A 950 39.98 -2.89 -6.31
CA THR A 950 40.29 -1.67 -5.54
C THR A 950 41.22 -2.00 -4.37
N SER A 951 42.09 -1.07 -4.01
CA SER A 951 42.94 -1.23 -2.83
C SER A 951 42.12 -1.09 -1.54
N LEU A 952 42.39 -1.95 -0.54
CA LEU A 952 41.77 -1.83 0.78
C LEU A 952 42.44 -0.72 1.60
N GLU A 953 41.64 0.16 2.19
CA GLU A 953 42.18 1.18 3.09
C GLU A 953 42.74 0.54 4.38
N PRO A 954 43.92 0.96 4.88
CA PRO A 954 44.47 0.42 6.13
C PRO A 954 43.51 0.56 7.33
N LYS A 955 42.68 1.61 7.33
CA LYS A 955 41.69 1.85 8.37
C LYS A 955 40.65 0.74 8.46
N ILE A 956 40.12 0.27 7.33
CA ILE A 956 39.12 -0.81 7.33
C ILE A 956 39.74 -2.15 7.73
N VAL A 957 40.95 -2.43 7.24
CA VAL A 957 41.70 -3.65 7.58
C VAL A 957 41.94 -3.72 9.09
N ASN A 958 42.47 -2.65 9.68
CA ASN A 958 42.73 -2.57 11.12
C ASN A 958 41.43 -2.67 11.94
N HIS A 959 40.36 -2.03 11.47
CA HIS A 959 39.05 -2.06 12.14
C HIS A 959 38.46 -3.47 12.18
N ILE A 960 38.45 -4.19 11.06
CA ILE A 960 37.95 -5.57 10.97
C ILE A 960 38.87 -6.55 11.74
N ALA A 961 40.19 -6.37 11.66
CA ALA A 961 41.15 -7.20 12.39
C ALA A 961 40.96 -7.11 13.92
N GLY A 962 40.50 -5.97 14.42
CA GLY A 962 40.20 -5.77 15.84
C GLY A 962 38.94 -6.48 16.34
N TRP A 963 38.12 -7.08 15.47
CA TRP A 963 36.86 -7.69 15.86
C TRP A 963 37.01 -9.09 16.45
N LYS A 964 36.27 -9.35 17.55
CA LYS A 964 36.03 -10.72 18.04
C LYS A 964 34.89 -11.35 17.24
N VAL A 965 35.21 -12.27 16.33
CA VAL A 965 34.23 -12.97 15.47
C VAL A 965 34.03 -14.45 15.88
N PRO A 966 32.87 -15.05 15.60
CA PRO A 966 32.65 -16.50 15.68
C PRO A 966 33.60 -17.29 14.76
N LYS A 967 33.93 -18.54 15.15
CA LYS A 967 34.78 -19.46 14.37
C LYS A 967 34.39 -19.59 12.90
N SER A 968 33.09 -19.55 12.60
CA SER A 968 32.56 -19.66 11.23
C SER A 968 32.89 -18.48 10.31
N MET A 969 33.44 -17.38 10.85
CA MET A 969 33.86 -16.18 10.11
C MET A 969 35.38 -15.94 10.15
N GLU A 970 36.16 -16.65 10.96
CA GLU A 970 37.61 -16.42 11.13
C GLU A 970 38.36 -16.50 9.80
N LYS A 971 38.11 -17.53 8.99
CA LYS A 971 38.74 -17.69 7.66
C LYS A 971 38.41 -16.53 6.72
N LEU A 972 37.17 -16.04 6.76
CA LEU A 972 36.71 -14.94 5.91
C LEU A 972 37.38 -13.63 6.30
N VAL A 973 37.42 -13.33 7.60
CA VAL A 973 38.09 -12.14 8.15
C VAL A 973 39.60 -12.18 7.87
N LEU A 974 40.26 -13.33 8.07
CA LEU A 974 41.67 -13.48 7.73
C LEU A 974 41.92 -13.25 6.24
N GLY A 975 41.03 -13.72 5.36
CA GLY A 975 41.13 -13.50 3.92
C GLY A 975 40.93 -12.05 3.46
N ILE A 976 40.42 -11.17 4.32
CA ILE A 976 40.30 -9.72 4.07
C ILE A 976 41.48 -8.96 4.71
N THR A 977 41.98 -9.44 5.86
CA THR A 977 42.96 -8.72 6.68
C THR A 977 44.41 -9.12 6.45
N LYS A 978 44.66 -10.31 5.87
CA LYS A 978 46.00 -10.80 5.49
C LYS A 978 46.18 -10.75 3.98
N LYS A 979 46.43 -9.57 3.43
CA LYS A 979 47.08 -9.39 2.14
C LYS A 979 47.85 -8.07 2.15
#